data_AF-A0A815URQ0-F1
#
_entry.id   AF-A0A815URQ0-F1
#
_cell.length_a   1.000
_cell.length_b   1.000
_cell.length_c   1.000
_cell.angle_alpha   90.00
_cell.angle_beta   90.00
_cell.angle_gamma   90.00
#
_symmetry.space_group_name_H-M   'P 1'
#
loop_
_entity.id
_entity.type
_entity.pdbx_description
1 polymer ?
#
loop_
_entity_poly.entity_id
_entity_poly.type
_entity_poly.pdbx_seq_one_letter_code
_entity_poly.pdbx_strand_id
1 'polypeptide(L)'
;MTGHFFEGAEKLLEIWFTTTTSDTIKYTSRNDLRNIPRDLIEEVLNLVNCKVLQYAQSATTDTYVLSESSMFIFRTHFVLKTCGETTLLHAVQPILELARDYCDFDIVDQVFYSRRKFLRPELQKEPHTSFEHEVAYLDSLFEGGSAYVLGRTNIDCWYLYTLNKACVRTKSDQTLEVIMTNLDQEKMKIFFQEHTKSAAEATKKAGIDKIFPNAKIFDYLFNPCGYSMNGLLPDGYYFTIHITPEPDFSYVSFETNVPYHQYNDIVRKVISMFNPGKFTTTIFGGSASNSLDKHRKIFLYSDYARIDHQIVCLVDYDLIYNDMNYEKKFRILPYSIYFHYFLIIILVFQTFVNGKNDQTKSVIDIIDDEKPVFDINFGKHKKYSIDDCIPLAFGDFNADKVIDIFCRNTKGYMIRVMLNDDRSPTSKEQFRINITGIIYDALAADFNGDSKLDLFVLYKKESDQIGYNGGIFWGDRVKLSALQPLDYLFESIPTTLDANGDSYVELLGMVSTDGATFKPACVYLKNATRSPIEVLPNIDRLRPSSTQGSVDLNHDLIADLFLTIETDNKIKYRIHELPITKLTLIKEYDPPPRVAIYHLSVFADIDADGELEHILPVCMDTSCSQSRIYVRDDNAWHQLPIQFGNGIRFPLRDEFPSPFKQIPISIKIADYNLDGYPDMVTVMNDSESGTTISIVLLNQPCEGDIKSPCTYNRTFIPQTHEKFVLAATNTTLAAFFDILENGYPDLLVVQKDENETFKLTAFQNSIVQDVHFIKVMVLSSSMCTTCSSQKKLPYGNNQPGQSIKMETITIMNGIKDYTIQLAAVQMSQAGQLTLELPYVIIGLGSTPNFVEKITVGVPPNRDSNKLYRTYTQMIPNSQIVVIPIPLMNPEKWHSKLFLTPSRMILHTGIALGVTLVVLAGVLAILQYREKVEDDRERKVQAQAFHYDAL
;
A
#
# COMPACT_ATOMS: atom_id res chain seq x y z
N MET A 1 6.31 -23.81 44.43
CA MET A 1 5.77 -25.00 43.75
C MET A 1 6.76 -25.34 42.67
N THR A 2 7.35 -26.54 42.68
CA THR A 2 8.26 -27.00 41.62
C THR A 2 7.48 -26.99 40.30
N GLY A 3 7.81 -26.06 39.41
CA GLY A 3 7.07 -25.76 38.19
C GLY A 3 7.23 -26.87 37.15
N HIS A 4 6.28 -27.79 37.12
CA HIS A 4 6.14 -28.79 36.07
C HIS A 4 5.64 -28.10 34.79
N PHE A 5 6.34 -28.32 33.66
CA PHE A 5 5.99 -27.79 32.35
C PHE A 5 6.34 -28.83 31.29
N PHE A 6 5.48 -28.99 30.30
CA PHE A 6 5.72 -29.81 29.13
C PHE A 6 5.39 -29.01 27.87
N GLU A 7 6.31 -28.97 26.92
CA GLU A 7 6.09 -28.26 25.66
C GLU A 7 5.27 -29.13 24.71
N GLY A 8 3.97 -28.86 24.62
CA GLY A 8 3.08 -29.58 23.71
C GLY A 8 3.31 -29.27 22.23
N ALA A 9 3.87 -28.09 21.90
CA ALA A 9 4.13 -27.71 20.51
C ALA A 9 5.11 -28.67 19.84
N GLU A 10 4.64 -29.30 18.76
CA GLU A 10 5.37 -30.34 18.06
C GLU A 10 6.31 -29.78 16.99
N LYS A 11 7.42 -30.51 16.81
CA LYS A 11 8.35 -30.40 15.69
C LYS A 11 7.97 -31.48 14.69
N LEU A 12 7.65 -31.11 13.46
CA LEU A 12 7.26 -32.01 12.38
C LEU A 12 8.32 -31.99 11.29
N LEU A 13 8.81 -33.16 10.92
CA LEU A 13 9.75 -33.36 9.83
C LEU A 13 9.20 -34.37 8.84
N GLU A 14 9.20 -33.99 7.59
CA GLU A 14 8.86 -34.83 6.47
C GLU A 14 9.99 -34.78 5.42
N ILE A 15 10.51 -35.94 5.02
CA ILE A 15 11.60 -36.03 4.03
C ILE A 15 11.20 -37.04 2.96
N TRP A 16 11.21 -36.58 1.70
CA TRP A 16 10.91 -37.36 0.52
C TRP A 16 12.19 -37.70 -0.24
N PHE A 17 12.25 -38.94 -0.71
CA PHE A 17 13.41 -39.51 -1.38
C PHE A 17 13.08 -40.01 -2.79
N THR A 18 14.04 -39.90 -3.69
CA THR A 18 13.97 -40.42 -5.06
C THR A 18 15.32 -40.99 -5.51
N THR A 19 15.34 -41.59 -6.71
CA THR A 19 16.52 -42.26 -7.29
C THR A 19 16.70 -41.85 -8.75
N THR A 20 17.90 -41.39 -9.15
CA THR A 20 18.30 -41.03 -10.54
C THR A 20 17.47 -39.92 -11.24
N THR A 21 18.13 -39.01 -11.95
CA THR A 21 17.54 -37.84 -12.64
C THR A 21 16.94 -38.11 -14.03
N SER A 22 16.67 -39.36 -14.41
CA SER A 22 16.10 -39.67 -15.75
C SER A 22 14.58 -39.74 -15.73
N ASP A 23 13.93 -39.24 -16.80
CA ASP A 23 12.47 -39.07 -16.99
C ASP A 23 11.58 -40.33 -16.85
N THR A 24 12.12 -41.47 -16.43
CA THR A 24 11.35 -42.66 -16.02
C THR A 24 11.92 -43.26 -14.73
N ILE A 25 11.33 -42.90 -13.59
CA ILE A 25 11.65 -43.47 -12.28
C ILE A 25 11.21 -44.94 -12.24
N LYS A 26 12.15 -45.87 -12.12
CA LYS A 26 11.87 -47.31 -11.89
C LYS A 26 12.33 -47.72 -10.50
N TYR A 27 11.44 -47.64 -9.52
CA TYR A 27 11.71 -48.16 -8.18
C TYR A 27 11.85 -49.68 -8.18
N THR A 28 12.98 -50.20 -7.69
CA THR A 28 13.18 -51.63 -7.42
C THR A 28 12.57 -52.02 -6.06
N SER A 29 12.59 -53.32 -5.73
CA SER A 29 12.18 -53.79 -4.39
C SER A 29 13.10 -53.30 -3.27
N ARG A 30 14.31 -52.83 -3.61
CA ARG A 30 15.25 -52.27 -2.63
C ARG A 30 14.90 -50.82 -2.27
N ASN A 31 14.28 -50.08 -3.19
CA ASN A 31 13.84 -48.69 -2.98
C ASN A 31 12.56 -48.64 -2.14
N ASP A 32 12.72 -48.94 -0.86
CA ASP A 32 11.66 -48.92 0.14
C ASP A 32 12.29 -48.62 1.52
N LEU A 33 11.97 -47.47 2.12
CA LEU A 33 12.52 -47.06 3.42
C LEU A 33 12.15 -48.02 4.55
N ARG A 34 11.11 -48.84 4.37
CA ARG A 34 10.72 -49.89 5.33
C ARG A 34 11.69 -51.06 5.36
N ASN A 35 12.67 -51.12 4.44
CA ASN A 35 13.76 -52.08 4.49
C ASN A 35 14.82 -51.74 5.55
N ILE A 36 14.80 -50.53 6.12
CA ILE A 36 15.74 -50.14 7.17
C ILE A 36 15.47 -50.99 8.43
N PRO A 37 16.50 -51.65 9.00
CA PRO A 37 16.37 -52.43 10.22
C PRO A 37 15.80 -51.62 11.39
N ARG A 38 14.86 -52.21 12.12
CA ARG A 38 14.15 -51.55 13.22
C ARG A 38 15.08 -51.11 14.36
N ASP A 39 16.10 -51.89 14.66
CA ASP A 39 17.11 -51.57 15.67
C ASP A 39 17.84 -50.26 15.35
N LEU A 40 18.17 -50.02 14.08
CA LEU A 40 18.77 -48.75 13.64
C LEU A 40 17.78 -47.58 13.72
N ILE A 41 16.51 -47.82 13.39
CA ILE A 41 15.44 -46.83 13.59
C ILE A 41 15.31 -46.46 15.07
N GLU A 42 15.36 -47.44 15.98
CA GLU A 42 15.33 -47.19 17.42
C GLU A 42 16.60 -46.47 17.91
N GLU A 43 17.77 -46.71 17.32
CA GLU A 43 19.00 -45.95 17.60
C GLU A 43 18.86 -44.47 17.20
N VAL A 44 18.29 -44.17 16.04
CA VAL A 44 18.00 -42.78 15.60
C VAL A 44 17.01 -42.11 16.56
N LEU A 45 15.96 -42.81 16.98
CA LEU A 45 14.98 -42.29 17.93
C LEU A 45 15.62 -42.01 19.30
N ASN A 46 16.48 -42.90 19.78
CA ASN A 46 17.21 -42.70 21.03
C ASN A 46 18.12 -41.46 20.99
N LEU A 47 18.73 -41.17 19.83
CA LEU A 47 19.56 -39.99 19.62
C LEU A 47 18.78 -38.67 19.78
N VAL A 48 17.49 -38.66 19.44
CA VAL A 48 16.61 -37.50 19.63
C VAL A 48 15.77 -37.56 20.91
N ASN A 49 16.15 -38.42 21.86
CA ASN A 49 15.51 -38.65 23.16
C ASN A 49 14.07 -39.18 23.06
N CYS A 50 13.79 -40.03 22.08
CA CYS A 50 12.47 -40.59 21.84
C CYS A 50 12.50 -42.13 21.88
N LYS A 51 11.45 -42.77 22.41
CA LYS A 51 11.36 -44.23 22.51
C LYS A 51 10.11 -44.76 21.83
N VAL A 52 10.19 -45.94 21.24
CA VAL A 52 9.03 -46.63 20.66
C VAL A 52 8.18 -47.24 21.76
N LEU A 53 6.90 -46.85 21.82
CA LEU A 53 5.91 -47.43 22.74
C LEU A 53 5.10 -48.54 22.05
N GLN A 54 4.68 -48.30 20.82
CA GLN A 54 3.93 -49.25 20.03
C GLN A 54 4.40 -49.21 18.57
N TYR A 55 4.43 -50.37 17.95
CA TYR A 55 4.78 -50.55 16.53
C TYR A 55 3.68 -51.33 15.83
N ALA A 56 3.37 -50.93 14.61
CA ALA A 56 2.54 -51.69 13.70
C ALA A 56 2.94 -51.50 12.24
N GLN A 57 2.61 -52.50 11.43
CA GLN A 57 2.88 -52.52 10.01
C GLN A 57 1.58 -52.72 9.22
N SER A 58 1.51 -52.05 8.07
CA SER A 58 0.48 -52.21 7.05
C SER A 58 1.11 -52.52 5.70
N ALA A 59 0.30 -52.72 4.66
CA ALA A 59 0.80 -53.01 3.31
C ALA A 59 1.68 -51.88 2.74
N THR A 60 1.46 -50.63 3.16
CA THR A 60 2.09 -49.43 2.59
C THR A 60 2.94 -48.63 3.58
N THR A 61 2.75 -48.86 4.89
CA THR A 61 3.25 -47.95 5.93
C THR A 61 3.61 -48.71 7.21
N ASP A 62 4.77 -48.39 7.78
CA ASP A 62 5.17 -48.75 9.13
C ASP A 62 4.89 -47.57 10.06
N THR A 63 4.24 -47.81 11.20
CA THR A 63 3.83 -46.76 12.15
C THR A 63 4.35 -47.05 13.55
N TYR A 64 4.78 -45.98 14.22
CA TYR A 64 5.38 -46.00 15.54
C TYR A 64 4.69 -44.95 16.40
N VAL A 65 4.06 -45.38 17.49
CA VAL A 65 3.64 -44.48 18.57
C VAL A 65 4.84 -44.33 19.48
N LEU A 66 5.26 -43.09 19.71
CA LEU A 66 6.48 -42.76 20.44
C LEU A 66 6.17 -42.21 21.83
N SER A 67 7.18 -42.20 22.69
CA SER A 67 7.10 -41.59 24.03
C SER A 67 6.79 -40.09 23.96
N GLU A 68 7.19 -39.44 22.89
CA GLU A 68 7.07 -37.99 22.69
C GLU A 68 6.48 -37.68 21.30
N SER A 69 5.41 -38.36 20.86
CA SER A 69 4.63 -38.17 19.61
C SER A 69 4.61 -39.40 18.67
N SER A 70 4.91 -39.27 17.36
CA SER A 70 4.67 -40.33 16.35
C SER A 70 5.67 -40.34 15.20
N MET A 71 5.80 -41.49 14.54
CA MET A 71 6.57 -41.63 13.29
C MET A 71 5.90 -42.59 12.31
N PHE A 72 5.97 -42.25 11.03
CA PHE A 72 5.49 -43.06 9.90
C PHE A 72 6.59 -43.23 8.86
N ILE A 73 6.77 -44.46 8.40
CA ILE A 73 7.74 -44.81 7.35
C ILE A 73 6.96 -45.38 6.16
N PHE A 74 7.05 -44.67 5.04
CA PHE A 74 6.48 -45.09 3.77
C PHE A 74 7.58 -45.58 2.83
N ARG A 75 7.21 -46.05 1.65
CA ARG A 75 8.20 -46.49 0.65
C ARG A 75 9.25 -45.42 0.32
N THR A 76 8.83 -44.16 0.18
CA THR A 76 9.67 -43.08 -0.36
C THR A 76 9.77 -41.85 0.53
N HIS A 77 9.12 -41.83 1.70
CA HIS A 77 9.22 -40.70 2.61
C HIS A 77 9.07 -41.12 4.08
N PHE A 78 9.59 -40.27 4.96
CA PHE A 78 9.41 -40.34 6.42
C PHE A 78 8.56 -39.18 6.89
N VAL A 79 7.74 -39.44 7.91
CA VAL A 79 7.12 -38.42 8.76
C VAL A 79 7.57 -38.69 10.19
N LEU A 80 8.30 -37.77 10.80
CA LEU A 80 8.70 -37.83 12.20
C LEU A 80 8.17 -36.60 12.92
N LYS A 81 7.36 -36.82 13.96
CA LYS A 81 6.80 -35.78 14.80
C LYS A 81 7.27 -36.01 16.24
N THR A 82 7.77 -34.96 16.89
CA THR A 82 8.19 -35.03 18.30
C THR A 82 7.81 -33.78 19.10
N CYS A 83 7.55 -33.92 20.39
CA CYS A 83 7.23 -32.83 21.32
C CYS A 83 8.22 -32.74 22.50
N GLY A 84 7.96 -31.83 23.45
CA GLY A 84 8.83 -31.60 24.60
C GLY A 84 10.17 -30.97 24.22
N GLU A 85 11.24 -31.42 24.87
CA GLU A 85 12.63 -30.96 24.65
C GLU A 85 13.42 -31.86 23.69
N THR A 86 12.74 -32.67 22.87
CA THR A 86 13.38 -33.53 21.86
C THR A 86 14.17 -32.71 20.85
N THR A 87 15.29 -33.25 20.38
CA THR A 87 16.16 -32.60 19.40
C THR A 87 15.99 -33.21 18.01
N LEU A 88 14.78 -33.08 17.47
CA LEU A 88 14.34 -33.76 16.24
C LEU A 88 15.34 -33.64 15.08
N LEU A 89 15.90 -32.44 14.85
CA LEU A 89 16.74 -32.20 13.67
C LEU A 89 18.04 -33.01 13.67
N HIS A 90 18.50 -33.49 14.83
CA HIS A 90 19.64 -34.41 14.88
C HIS A 90 19.35 -35.78 14.24
N ALA A 91 18.08 -36.15 14.02
CA ALA A 91 17.73 -37.37 13.29
C ALA A 91 17.93 -37.25 11.78
N VAL A 92 17.99 -36.03 11.22
CA VAL A 92 18.03 -35.82 9.76
C VAL A 92 19.22 -36.53 9.14
N GLN A 93 20.44 -36.24 9.62
CA GLN A 93 21.66 -36.81 9.05
C GLN A 93 21.70 -38.35 9.11
N PRO A 94 21.42 -39.01 10.27
CA PRO A 94 21.29 -40.47 10.33
C PRO A 94 20.23 -41.04 9.37
N ILE A 95 19.07 -40.37 9.22
CA ILE A 95 18.02 -40.83 8.29
C ILE A 95 18.53 -40.79 6.85
N LEU A 96 19.26 -39.74 6.45
CA LEU A 96 19.85 -39.63 5.11
C LEU A 96 20.88 -40.74 4.84
N GLU A 97 21.66 -41.13 5.84
CA GLU A 97 22.64 -42.22 5.75
C GLU A 97 21.93 -43.58 5.61
N LEU A 98 20.94 -43.86 6.44
CA LEU A 98 20.17 -45.11 6.38
C LEU A 98 19.39 -45.26 5.07
N ALA A 99 18.76 -44.19 4.58
CA ALA A 99 18.03 -44.19 3.32
C ALA A 99 18.96 -44.50 2.12
N ARG A 100 20.20 -44.01 2.16
CA ARG A 100 21.22 -44.30 1.15
C ARG A 100 21.70 -45.74 1.23
N ASP A 101 22.10 -46.19 2.41
CA ASP A 101 22.82 -47.46 2.59
C ASP A 101 21.90 -48.69 2.45
N TYR A 102 20.66 -48.59 2.93
CA TYR A 102 19.71 -49.70 2.93
C TYR A 102 18.74 -49.66 1.74
N CYS A 103 18.43 -48.48 1.23
CA CYS A 103 17.31 -48.29 0.29
C CYS A 103 17.72 -47.70 -1.06
N ASP A 104 19.02 -47.47 -1.28
CA ASP A 104 19.59 -46.86 -2.50
C ASP A 104 18.90 -45.52 -2.86
N PHE A 105 18.45 -44.75 -1.87
CA PHE A 105 17.95 -43.38 -2.08
C PHE A 105 19.11 -42.39 -1.93
N ASP A 106 19.56 -41.84 -3.06
CA ASP A 106 20.69 -40.92 -3.15
C ASP A 106 20.26 -39.44 -3.29
N ILE A 107 18.98 -39.19 -3.60
CA ILE A 107 18.45 -37.85 -3.83
C ILE A 107 17.31 -37.56 -2.85
N VAL A 108 17.43 -36.42 -2.15
CA VAL A 108 16.32 -35.83 -1.38
C VAL A 108 15.51 -34.94 -2.33
N ASP A 109 14.26 -35.34 -2.52
CA ASP A 109 13.29 -34.69 -3.41
C ASP A 109 12.66 -33.47 -2.73
N GLN A 110 12.12 -33.66 -1.53
CA GLN A 110 11.46 -32.61 -0.74
C GLN A 110 11.78 -32.77 0.74
N VAL A 111 11.80 -31.64 1.45
CA VAL A 111 11.91 -31.58 2.91
C VAL A 111 10.86 -30.60 3.39
N PHE A 112 10.06 -30.98 4.38
CA PHE A 112 9.22 -30.06 5.12
C PHE A 112 9.58 -30.18 6.60
N TYR A 113 10.15 -29.12 7.15
CA TYR A 113 10.32 -28.98 8.59
C TYR A 113 9.40 -27.88 9.08
N SER A 114 8.54 -28.17 10.04
CA SER A 114 7.61 -27.18 10.53
C SER A 114 7.27 -27.34 12.01
N ARG A 115 6.85 -26.23 12.63
CA ARG A 115 6.36 -26.21 14.00
C ARG A 115 5.61 -24.93 14.32
N ARG A 116 4.73 -24.98 15.32
CA ARG A 116 4.21 -23.77 15.94
C ARG A 116 5.27 -23.11 16.83
N LYS A 117 5.10 -21.83 17.13
CA LYS A 117 5.85 -21.12 18.16
C LYS A 117 5.74 -21.84 19.52
N PHE A 118 6.89 -22.08 20.15
CA PHE A 118 6.98 -22.69 21.47
C PHE A 118 6.40 -21.78 22.55
N LEU A 119 5.81 -22.37 23.59
CA LEU A 119 5.38 -21.61 24.77
C LEU A 119 6.58 -21.17 25.61
N ARG A 120 7.63 -22.00 25.70
CA ARG A 120 8.89 -21.72 26.40
C ARG A 120 10.10 -22.06 25.54
N PRO A 121 10.43 -21.24 24.52
CA PRO A 121 11.56 -21.48 23.62
C PRO A 121 12.90 -21.59 24.37
N GLU A 122 13.05 -20.94 25.52
CA GLU A 122 14.27 -20.97 26.34
C GLU A 122 14.59 -22.33 26.97
N LEU A 123 13.65 -23.29 26.95
CA LEU A 123 13.88 -24.66 27.42
C LEU A 123 14.33 -25.61 26.30
N GLN A 124 14.24 -25.17 25.04
CA GLN A 124 14.64 -25.99 23.91
C GLN A 124 16.18 -26.07 23.82
N LYS A 125 16.68 -27.17 23.25
CA LYS A 125 18.11 -27.44 23.08
C LYS A 125 18.50 -27.21 21.63
N GLU A 126 19.75 -26.83 21.39
CA GLU A 126 20.29 -26.69 20.03
C GLU A 126 20.00 -27.96 19.19
N PRO A 127 19.57 -27.82 17.91
CA PRO A 127 19.42 -26.57 17.14
C PRO A 127 18.06 -25.86 17.30
N HIS A 128 17.20 -26.27 18.24
CA HIS A 128 15.81 -25.82 18.36
C HIS A 128 15.59 -24.58 19.26
N THR A 129 16.64 -23.85 19.61
CA THR A 129 16.57 -22.68 20.49
C THR A 129 15.89 -21.47 19.82
N SER A 130 15.98 -21.38 18.49
CA SER A 130 15.24 -20.40 17.68
C SER A 130 15.00 -20.95 16.28
N PHE A 131 14.09 -20.34 15.51
CA PHE A 131 13.85 -20.78 14.14
C PHE A 131 15.05 -20.51 13.23
N GLU A 132 15.80 -19.45 13.49
CA GLU A 132 17.01 -19.10 12.76
C GLU A 132 18.11 -20.17 12.93
N HIS A 133 18.27 -20.74 14.12
CA HIS A 133 19.20 -21.85 14.34
C HIS A 133 18.75 -23.15 13.66
N GLU A 134 17.44 -23.42 13.64
CA GLU A 134 16.88 -24.57 12.93
C GLU A 134 17.11 -24.46 11.42
N VAL A 135 16.90 -23.27 10.85
CA VAL A 135 17.18 -22.96 9.44
C VAL A 135 18.67 -23.11 9.15
N ALA A 136 19.55 -22.52 9.97
CA ALA A 136 21.00 -22.62 9.77
C ALA A 136 21.51 -24.08 9.83
N TYR A 137 20.93 -24.91 10.71
CA TYR A 137 21.22 -26.34 10.76
C TYR A 137 20.77 -27.05 9.48
N LEU A 138 19.56 -26.78 9.00
CA LEU A 138 19.02 -27.40 7.79
C LEU A 138 19.73 -26.95 6.51
N ASP A 139 20.11 -25.68 6.41
CA ASP A 139 20.92 -25.12 5.31
C ASP A 139 22.33 -25.74 5.27
N SER A 140 22.84 -26.25 6.40
CA SER A 140 24.10 -27.00 6.43
C SER A 140 23.99 -28.41 5.83
N LEU A 141 22.77 -28.94 5.72
CA LEU A 141 22.48 -30.29 5.20
C LEU A 141 21.90 -30.26 3.79
N PHE A 142 21.19 -29.20 3.41
CA PHE A 142 20.45 -29.11 2.16
C PHE A 142 20.74 -27.81 1.41
N GLU A 143 20.87 -27.92 0.08
CA GLU A 143 20.98 -26.75 -0.80
C GLU A 143 19.59 -26.29 -1.27
N GLY A 144 19.40 -24.97 -1.35
CA GLY A 144 18.17 -24.36 -1.83
C GLY A 144 17.05 -24.31 -0.79
N GLY A 145 17.39 -24.20 0.50
CA GLY A 145 16.44 -24.00 1.59
C GLY A 145 15.68 -22.68 1.50
N SER A 146 14.40 -22.72 1.86
CA SER A 146 13.52 -21.55 1.98
C SER A 146 12.74 -21.64 3.28
N ALA A 147 12.81 -20.58 4.08
CA ALA A 147 12.13 -20.47 5.37
C ALA A 147 10.98 -19.47 5.33
N TYR A 148 9.87 -19.79 5.99
CA TYR A 148 8.64 -19.02 6.03
C TYR A 148 8.10 -18.94 7.46
N VAL A 149 7.43 -17.83 7.78
CA VAL A 149 6.73 -17.62 9.05
C VAL A 149 5.29 -17.20 8.75
N LEU A 150 4.32 -17.95 9.24
CA LEU A 150 2.90 -17.74 9.00
C LEU A 150 2.16 -17.38 10.28
N GLY A 151 1.27 -16.39 10.20
CA GLY A 151 0.61 -15.79 11.37
C GLY A 151 1.36 -14.58 11.94
N ARG A 152 1.06 -14.21 13.19
CA ARG A 152 1.57 -12.99 13.84
C ARG A 152 2.80 -13.30 14.69
N THR A 153 3.98 -12.94 14.21
CA THR A 153 5.28 -13.19 14.88
C THR A 153 5.31 -12.73 16.36
N ASN A 154 4.65 -11.62 16.67
CA ASN A 154 4.58 -11.05 18.01
C ASN A 154 3.62 -11.79 18.96
N ILE A 155 2.66 -12.54 18.45
CA ILE A 155 1.67 -13.27 19.25
C ILE A 155 1.92 -14.77 19.09
N ASP A 156 1.49 -15.31 17.95
CA ASP A 156 1.46 -16.72 17.65
C ASP A 156 1.64 -16.91 16.15
N CYS A 157 2.52 -17.83 15.79
CA CYS A 157 2.90 -18.09 14.40
C CYS A 157 3.34 -19.54 14.23
N TRP A 158 3.40 -19.96 12.98
CA TRP A 158 3.84 -21.26 12.54
C TRP A 158 4.99 -21.11 11.57
N TYR A 159 6.03 -21.90 11.79
CA TYR A 159 7.30 -21.85 11.09
C TYR A 159 7.40 -22.99 10.09
N LEU A 160 7.97 -22.72 8.92
CA LEU A 160 8.17 -23.71 7.86
C LEU A 160 9.53 -23.52 7.19
N TYR A 161 10.28 -24.59 7.06
CA TYR A 161 11.43 -24.71 6.17
C TYR A 161 11.12 -25.76 5.10
N THR A 162 11.39 -25.43 3.84
CA THR A 162 11.23 -26.33 2.70
C THR A 162 12.30 -26.09 1.62
N LEU A 163 12.46 -27.00 0.67
CA LEU A 163 13.38 -26.82 -0.46
C LEU A 163 12.70 -26.12 -1.65
N ASN A 164 13.43 -25.23 -2.32
CA ASN A 164 13.00 -24.51 -3.52
C ASN A 164 13.68 -25.10 -4.77
N LYS A 165 13.34 -26.35 -5.12
CA LYS A 165 13.87 -27.05 -6.30
C LYS A 165 12.78 -27.20 -7.37
N ALA A 166 13.10 -26.86 -8.62
CA ALA A 166 12.22 -27.07 -9.76
C ALA A 166 12.21 -28.56 -10.14
N CYS A 167 11.23 -29.33 -9.66
CA CYS A 167 11.06 -30.75 -10.00
C CYS A 167 9.76 -30.96 -10.80
N VAL A 168 9.68 -32.05 -11.57
CA VAL A 168 8.55 -32.36 -12.44
C VAL A 168 7.42 -33.04 -11.65
N ARG A 169 6.25 -32.39 -11.65
CA ARG A 169 4.99 -32.79 -11.00
C ARG A 169 4.53 -34.21 -11.36
N THR A 170 4.45 -35.11 -10.38
CA THR A 170 3.90 -36.48 -10.62
C THR A 170 2.98 -37.07 -9.56
N LYS A 171 2.79 -36.49 -8.35
CA LYS A 171 1.86 -37.05 -7.34
C LYS A 171 0.93 -36.02 -6.71
N SER A 172 -0.32 -36.44 -6.50
CA SER A 172 -1.32 -35.72 -5.70
C SER A 172 -1.08 -36.03 -4.22
N ASP A 173 -0.56 -35.08 -3.47
CA ASP A 173 -0.37 -35.19 -2.02
C ASP A 173 -1.05 -34.00 -1.30
N GLN A 174 -1.45 -34.23 -0.05
CA GLN A 174 -2.07 -33.22 0.80
C GLN A 174 -1.99 -33.60 2.27
N THR A 175 -1.79 -32.59 3.12
CA THR A 175 -1.70 -32.75 4.57
C THR A 175 -2.52 -31.67 5.26
N LEU A 176 -3.37 -32.06 6.20
CA LEU A 176 -4.09 -31.17 7.11
C LEU A 176 -3.50 -31.33 8.51
N GLU A 177 -3.12 -30.22 9.15
CA GLU A 177 -2.94 -30.16 10.60
C GLU A 177 -3.97 -29.25 11.25
N VAL A 178 -4.42 -29.63 12.45
CA VAL A 178 -5.26 -28.84 13.34
C VAL A 178 -4.58 -28.81 14.71
N ILE A 179 -4.07 -27.65 15.08
CA ILE A 179 -3.32 -27.41 16.31
C ILE A 179 -4.22 -26.64 17.27
N MET A 180 -4.44 -27.15 18.48
CA MET A 180 -5.45 -26.69 19.42
C MET A 180 -4.82 -26.36 20.78
N THR A 181 -5.22 -25.23 21.36
CA THR A 181 -4.78 -24.74 22.67
C THR A 181 -5.94 -24.19 23.49
N ASN A 182 -5.73 -24.01 24.80
CA ASN A 182 -6.75 -23.56 25.74
C ASN A 182 -7.97 -24.48 25.74
N LEU A 183 -7.74 -25.77 25.97
CA LEU A 183 -8.76 -26.80 25.78
C LEU A 183 -9.76 -26.86 26.95
N ASP A 184 -10.96 -27.36 26.65
CA ASP A 184 -12.00 -27.60 27.64
C ASP A 184 -11.56 -28.66 28.66
N GLN A 185 -11.39 -28.22 29.90
CA GLN A 185 -10.82 -29.05 30.96
C GLN A 185 -11.70 -30.23 31.35
N GLU A 186 -13.02 -30.16 31.16
CA GLU A 186 -13.89 -31.32 31.39
C GLU A 186 -13.64 -32.42 30.35
N LYS A 187 -13.27 -32.04 29.13
CA LYS A 187 -12.88 -33.00 28.10
C LYS A 187 -11.47 -33.52 28.31
N MET A 188 -10.55 -32.67 28.77
CA MET A 188 -9.18 -33.07 29.06
C MET A 188 -9.07 -34.12 30.17
N LYS A 189 -10.00 -34.12 31.14
CA LYS A 189 -10.09 -35.16 32.19
C LYS A 189 -10.07 -36.59 31.65
N ILE A 190 -10.63 -36.84 30.46
CA ILE A 190 -10.65 -38.17 29.83
C ILE A 190 -9.22 -38.75 29.69
N PHE A 191 -8.21 -37.89 29.54
CA PHE A 191 -6.82 -38.27 29.28
C PHE A 191 -5.94 -38.29 30.54
N PHE A 192 -6.56 -38.29 31.73
CA PHE A 192 -5.90 -38.58 33.01
C PHE A 192 -6.22 -40.01 33.44
N GLN A 193 -5.22 -40.75 33.94
CA GLN A 193 -5.41 -42.13 34.42
C GLN A 193 -6.41 -42.24 35.58
N GLU A 194 -6.63 -41.16 36.33
CA GLU A 194 -7.65 -41.07 37.37
C GLU A 194 -9.08 -41.29 36.82
N HIS A 195 -9.35 -40.87 35.59
CA HIS A 195 -10.69 -40.88 34.98
C HIS A 195 -10.89 -42.00 33.96
N THR A 196 -9.79 -42.49 33.36
CA THR A 196 -9.82 -43.50 32.31
C THR A 196 -8.71 -44.51 32.51
N LYS A 197 -9.05 -45.81 32.50
CA LYS A 197 -8.10 -46.86 32.90
C LYS A 197 -7.28 -47.44 31.75
N SER A 198 -7.66 -47.16 30.50
CA SER A 198 -6.97 -47.67 29.31
C SER A 198 -7.06 -46.72 28.13
N ALA A 199 -6.06 -46.77 27.23
CA ALA A 199 -6.03 -45.95 26.01
C ALA A 199 -7.27 -46.17 25.13
N ALA A 200 -7.65 -47.43 24.88
CA ALA A 200 -8.86 -47.78 24.13
C ALA A 200 -10.17 -47.22 24.72
N GLU A 201 -10.25 -47.11 26.06
CA GLU A 201 -11.39 -46.46 26.73
C GLU A 201 -11.38 -44.94 26.48
N ALA A 202 -10.21 -44.30 26.52
CA ALA A 202 -10.05 -42.87 26.24
C ALA A 202 -10.45 -42.56 24.79
N THR A 203 -10.00 -43.37 23.83
CA THR A 203 -10.34 -43.29 22.40
C THR A 203 -11.84 -43.29 22.17
N LYS A 204 -12.56 -44.22 22.80
CA LYS A 204 -14.03 -44.33 22.69
C LYS A 204 -14.77 -43.21 23.40
N LYS A 205 -14.33 -42.82 24.61
CA LYS A 205 -14.96 -41.74 25.39
C LYS A 205 -14.83 -40.39 24.70
N ALA A 206 -13.65 -40.10 24.13
CA ALA A 206 -13.39 -38.88 23.38
C ALA A 206 -14.05 -38.87 21.99
N GLY A 207 -14.44 -40.04 21.47
CA GLY A 207 -15.03 -40.19 20.13
C GLY A 207 -13.99 -40.20 19.00
N ILE A 208 -12.72 -40.41 19.31
CA ILE A 208 -11.61 -40.49 18.34
C ILE A 208 -11.83 -41.64 17.35
N ASP A 209 -12.37 -42.76 17.82
CA ASP A 209 -12.75 -43.93 17.01
C ASP A 209 -13.77 -43.60 15.90
N LYS A 210 -14.52 -42.51 16.07
CA LYS A 210 -15.52 -42.07 15.12
C LYS A 210 -14.97 -41.15 14.04
N ILE A 211 -13.76 -40.59 14.19
CA ILE A 211 -13.15 -39.67 13.20
C ILE A 211 -13.11 -40.37 11.84
N PHE A 212 -12.45 -41.53 11.80
CA PHE A 212 -12.38 -42.44 10.66
C PHE A 212 -12.82 -43.85 11.10
N PRO A 213 -14.10 -44.24 10.92
CA PRO A 213 -14.63 -45.48 11.47
C PRO A 213 -13.93 -46.77 11.01
N ASN A 214 -13.28 -46.74 9.85
CA ASN A 214 -12.58 -47.89 9.27
C ASN A 214 -11.07 -47.89 9.58
N ALA A 215 -10.58 -46.93 10.35
CA ALA A 215 -9.17 -46.85 10.67
C ALA A 215 -8.78 -47.85 11.76
N LYS A 216 -7.58 -48.43 11.61
CA LYS A 216 -6.96 -49.23 12.65
C LYS A 216 -6.19 -48.31 13.59
N ILE A 217 -6.62 -48.23 14.84
CA ILE A 217 -6.09 -47.33 15.86
C ILE A 217 -5.08 -48.05 16.76
N PHE A 218 -3.96 -47.38 17.00
CA PHE A 218 -2.90 -47.76 17.93
C PHE A 218 -2.75 -46.62 18.93
N ASP A 219 -3.23 -46.80 20.16
CA ASP A 219 -3.35 -45.76 21.16
C ASP A 219 -2.52 -46.06 22.41
N TYR A 220 -2.08 -44.99 23.07
CA TYR A 220 -1.33 -45.05 24.32
C TYR A 220 -1.78 -43.94 25.28
N LEU A 221 -1.92 -44.29 26.56
CA LEU A 221 -2.30 -43.39 27.65
C LEU A 221 -1.13 -43.29 28.64
N PHE A 222 -0.58 -42.09 28.79
CA PHE A 222 0.59 -41.81 29.61
C PHE A 222 0.24 -41.71 31.11
N ASN A 223 1.25 -41.82 31.97
CA ASN A 223 1.13 -41.77 33.43
C ASN A 223 1.83 -40.50 33.96
N PRO A 224 1.16 -39.62 34.73
CA PRO A 224 -0.23 -39.71 35.19
C PRO A 224 -1.29 -39.28 34.15
N CYS A 225 -0.89 -38.57 33.10
CA CYS A 225 -1.78 -38.04 32.07
C CYS A 225 -1.06 -37.88 30.74
N GLY A 226 -1.84 -37.67 29.69
CA GLY A 226 -1.36 -37.54 28.31
C GLY A 226 -1.85 -38.70 27.43
N TYR A 227 -2.03 -38.45 26.14
CA TYR A 227 -2.51 -39.46 25.21
C TYR A 227 -1.88 -39.27 23.83
N SER A 228 -1.59 -40.38 23.14
CA SER A 228 -1.12 -40.37 21.75
C SER A 228 -1.71 -41.54 20.97
N MET A 229 -1.99 -41.34 19.69
CA MET A 229 -2.46 -42.41 18.83
C MET A 229 -2.09 -42.24 17.37
N ASN A 230 -1.92 -43.37 16.69
CA ASN A 230 -1.83 -43.45 15.23
C ASN A 230 -3.02 -44.23 14.68
N GLY A 231 -3.61 -43.71 13.61
CA GLY A 231 -4.66 -44.37 12.84
C GLY A 231 -4.19 -44.66 11.42
N LEU A 232 -4.34 -45.90 10.98
CA LEU A 232 -4.03 -46.32 9.61
C LEU A 232 -5.30 -46.65 8.83
N LEU A 233 -5.39 -46.17 7.60
CA LEU A 233 -6.41 -46.48 6.62
C LEU A 233 -5.80 -47.24 5.41
N PRO A 234 -6.63 -47.85 4.53
CA PRO A 234 -6.16 -48.37 3.26
C PRO A 234 -5.42 -47.32 2.42
N ASP A 235 -4.62 -47.78 1.46
CA ASP A 235 -3.92 -46.96 0.47
C ASP A 235 -2.89 -45.96 1.02
N GLY A 236 -2.42 -46.17 2.25
CA GLY A 236 -1.36 -45.36 2.87
C GLY A 236 -1.83 -44.06 3.49
N TYR A 237 -3.15 -43.90 3.70
CA TYR A 237 -3.64 -42.76 4.46
C TYR A 237 -3.52 -42.98 5.97
N TYR A 238 -3.20 -41.93 6.70
CA TYR A 238 -3.05 -41.97 8.14
C TYR A 238 -3.67 -40.74 8.82
N PHE A 239 -3.84 -40.85 10.13
CA PHE A 239 -3.99 -39.69 11.00
C PHE A 239 -3.32 -39.95 12.35
N THR A 240 -2.90 -38.89 13.02
CA THR A 240 -2.32 -38.97 14.38
C THR A 240 -2.89 -37.88 15.28
N ILE A 241 -2.98 -38.18 16.58
CA ILE A 241 -3.44 -37.23 17.61
C ILE A 241 -2.53 -37.32 18.83
N HIS A 242 -2.08 -36.16 19.31
CA HIS A 242 -1.28 -36.03 20.53
C HIS A 242 -1.94 -35.03 21.49
N ILE A 243 -2.03 -35.39 22.76
CA ILE A 243 -2.81 -34.65 23.77
C ILE A 243 -1.95 -34.44 25.01
N THR A 244 -1.73 -33.17 25.34
CA THR A 244 -1.20 -32.68 26.62
C THR A 244 -2.36 -32.03 27.39
N PRO A 245 -2.96 -32.73 28.37
CA PRO A 245 -4.23 -32.32 28.95
C PRO A 245 -4.12 -31.31 30.11
N GLU A 246 -2.92 -31.00 30.60
CA GLU A 246 -2.70 -30.11 31.74
C GLU A 246 -3.23 -28.69 31.48
N PRO A 247 -3.90 -28.04 32.46
CA PRO A 247 -4.60 -26.77 32.25
C PRO A 247 -3.68 -25.61 31.85
N ASP A 248 -2.49 -25.53 32.45
CA ASP A 248 -1.58 -24.40 32.30
C ASP A 248 -0.94 -24.32 30.90
N PHE A 249 -0.86 -25.45 30.19
CA PHE A 249 -0.22 -25.57 28.88
C PHE A 249 -0.94 -26.60 27.99
N SER A 250 -2.27 -26.66 28.09
CA SER A 250 -3.07 -27.65 27.36
C SER A 250 -2.88 -27.52 25.83
N TYR A 251 -2.59 -28.64 25.19
CA TYR A 251 -2.28 -28.71 23.76
C TYR A 251 -2.82 -30.00 23.14
N VAL A 252 -3.45 -29.89 21.97
CA VAL A 252 -3.82 -31.05 21.12
C VAL A 252 -3.42 -30.80 19.69
N SER A 253 -2.78 -31.78 19.05
CA SER A 253 -2.59 -31.78 17.60
C SER A 253 -3.40 -32.89 16.96
N PHE A 254 -3.88 -32.62 15.75
CA PHE A 254 -4.46 -33.60 14.84
C PHE A 254 -3.80 -33.40 13.47
N GLU A 255 -3.35 -34.47 12.84
CA GLU A 255 -2.73 -34.45 11.53
C GLU A 255 -3.26 -35.60 10.67
N THR A 256 -3.48 -35.36 9.38
CA THR A 256 -3.89 -36.40 8.44
C THR A 256 -3.53 -36.06 6.99
N ASN A 257 -3.20 -37.07 6.20
CA ASN A 257 -3.06 -36.97 4.73
C ASN A 257 -4.28 -37.53 3.97
N VAL A 258 -5.38 -37.84 4.67
CA VAL A 258 -6.58 -38.38 4.02
C VAL A 258 -7.17 -37.34 3.07
N PRO A 259 -7.43 -37.69 1.80
CA PRO A 259 -7.94 -36.75 0.82
C PRO A 259 -9.38 -36.34 1.11
N TYR A 260 -9.64 -35.05 1.18
CA TYR A 260 -10.99 -34.49 1.28
C TYR A 260 -11.26 -33.49 0.16
N HIS A 261 -12.49 -33.54 -0.38
CA HIS A 261 -12.98 -32.48 -1.26
C HIS A 261 -13.12 -31.14 -0.52
N GLN A 262 -13.41 -31.16 0.80
CA GLN A 262 -13.36 -29.99 1.68
C GLN A 262 -13.02 -30.42 3.11
N TYR A 263 -12.01 -29.80 3.74
CA TYR A 263 -11.58 -30.14 5.10
C TYR A 263 -12.50 -29.60 6.22
N ASN A 264 -13.54 -28.85 5.87
CA ASN A 264 -14.45 -28.23 6.83
C ASN A 264 -15.10 -29.21 7.80
N ASP A 265 -15.62 -30.31 7.26
CA ASP A 265 -16.39 -31.25 8.04
C ASP A 265 -15.50 -32.01 9.03
N ILE A 266 -14.29 -32.37 8.60
CA ILE A 266 -13.33 -33.04 9.47
C ILE A 266 -12.77 -32.09 10.53
N VAL A 267 -12.45 -30.83 10.19
CA VAL A 267 -12.01 -29.83 11.17
C VAL A 267 -13.11 -29.58 12.20
N ARG A 268 -14.37 -29.38 11.78
CA ARG A 268 -15.53 -29.22 12.69
C ARG A 268 -15.68 -30.40 13.63
N LYS A 269 -15.54 -31.61 13.09
CA LYS A 269 -15.62 -32.84 13.87
C LYS A 269 -14.52 -32.89 14.93
N VAL A 270 -13.26 -32.60 14.56
CA VAL A 270 -12.11 -32.57 15.48
C VAL A 270 -12.26 -31.51 16.56
N ILE A 271 -12.55 -30.25 16.20
CA ILE A 271 -12.70 -29.17 17.20
C ILE A 271 -13.89 -29.43 18.13
N SER A 272 -14.96 -30.08 17.66
CA SER A 272 -16.10 -30.46 18.52
C SER A 272 -15.76 -31.55 19.54
N MET A 273 -14.71 -32.34 19.32
CA MET A 273 -14.24 -33.34 20.28
C MET A 273 -13.46 -32.69 21.41
N PHE A 274 -12.72 -31.61 21.14
CA PHE A 274 -11.79 -31.05 22.13
C PHE A 274 -12.19 -29.67 22.68
N ASN A 275 -13.13 -28.97 22.03
CA ASN A 275 -13.59 -27.61 22.40
C ASN A 275 -12.41 -26.66 22.70
N PRO A 276 -11.49 -26.42 21.74
CA PRO A 276 -10.38 -25.51 21.96
C PRO A 276 -10.85 -24.07 22.16
N GLY A 277 -10.19 -23.31 23.02
CA GLY A 277 -10.33 -21.85 23.09
C GLY A 277 -9.65 -21.15 21.91
N LYS A 278 -8.64 -21.79 21.31
CA LYS A 278 -7.92 -21.33 20.11
C LYS A 278 -7.46 -22.52 19.29
N PHE A 279 -7.58 -22.45 17.95
CA PHE A 279 -6.98 -23.43 17.07
C PHE A 279 -6.43 -22.83 15.77
N THR A 280 -5.40 -23.46 15.25
CA THR A 280 -4.72 -23.12 14.00
C THR A 280 -4.86 -24.30 13.03
N THR A 281 -5.03 -24.03 11.74
CA THR A 281 -5.02 -25.07 10.70
C THR A 281 -3.98 -24.79 9.63
N THR A 282 -3.21 -25.79 9.25
CA THR A 282 -2.34 -25.77 8.06
C THR A 282 -2.84 -26.80 7.06
N ILE A 283 -2.93 -26.41 5.79
CA ILE A 283 -3.37 -27.30 4.70
C ILE A 283 -2.35 -27.19 3.58
N PHE A 284 -1.61 -28.26 3.36
CA PHE A 284 -0.77 -28.45 2.18
C PHE A 284 -1.57 -29.17 1.11
N GLY A 285 -1.51 -28.69 -0.14
CA GLY A 285 -2.07 -29.41 -1.29
C GLY A 285 -1.18 -29.26 -2.51
N GLY A 286 -0.79 -30.40 -3.10
CA GLY A 286 -0.04 -30.42 -4.34
C GLY A 286 -0.88 -29.95 -5.53
N SER A 287 -0.21 -29.48 -6.58
CA SER A 287 -0.81 -28.91 -7.80
C SER A 287 -1.82 -29.82 -8.54
N ALA A 288 -1.78 -31.13 -8.30
CA ALA A 288 -2.70 -32.12 -8.86
C ALA A 288 -3.91 -32.45 -7.94
N SER A 289 -3.99 -31.83 -6.76
CA SER A 289 -5.08 -32.05 -5.80
C SER A 289 -6.28 -31.17 -6.13
N ASN A 290 -7.44 -31.80 -6.41
CA ASN A 290 -8.70 -31.10 -6.72
C ASN A 290 -9.31 -30.33 -5.53
N SER A 291 -8.63 -30.28 -4.38
CA SER A 291 -9.14 -29.70 -3.14
C SER A 291 -8.94 -28.18 -3.08
N LEU A 292 -7.85 -27.64 -3.61
CA LEU A 292 -7.36 -26.35 -3.10
C LEU A 292 -8.07 -25.08 -3.64
N ASP A 293 -8.52 -25.07 -4.90
CA ASP A 293 -9.32 -23.95 -5.46
C ASP A 293 -10.61 -23.66 -4.68
N LYS A 294 -11.16 -24.67 -4.00
CA LYS A 294 -12.39 -24.56 -3.20
C LYS A 294 -12.11 -24.18 -1.74
N HIS A 295 -10.89 -24.41 -1.23
CA HIS A 295 -10.47 -24.04 0.13
C HIS A 295 -9.94 -22.61 0.23
N ARG A 296 -9.70 -21.94 -0.91
CA ARG A 296 -9.52 -20.48 -0.99
C ARG A 296 -10.79 -19.70 -0.59
N LYS A 297 -11.96 -20.36 -0.48
CA LYS A 297 -13.22 -19.75 -0.03
C LYS A 297 -13.34 -19.81 1.50
N ILE A 298 -13.79 -18.68 2.06
CA ILE A 298 -13.85 -18.34 3.49
C ILE A 298 -14.39 -19.49 4.35
N PHE A 299 -13.56 -19.98 5.27
CA PHE A 299 -13.94 -20.91 6.33
C PHE A 299 -14.63 -20.14 7.47
N LEU A 300 -15.95 -20.29 7.61
CA LEU A 300 -16.72 -19.78 8.75
C LEU A 300 -17.10 -20.94 9.67
N TYR A 301 -16.54 -20.96 10.87
CA TYR A 301 -17.00 -21.79 11.98
C TYR A 301 -17.88 -20.90 12.85
N SER A 302 -19.13 -21.29 13.11
CA SER A 302 -20.12 -20.39 13.72
C SER A 302 -19.67 -19.81 15.06
N ASP A 303 -18.87 -20.59 15.81
CA ASP A 303 -18.48 -20.33 17.19
C ASP A 303 -17.02 -19.86 17.32
N TYR A 304 -16.33 -19.63 16.20
CA TYR A 304 -14.93 -19.19 16.19
C TYR A 304 -14.74 -18.02 15.22
N ALA A 305 -14.06 -16.97 15.69
CA ALA A 305 -13.62 -15.86 14.87
C ALA A 305 -12.25 -16.16 14.26
N ARG A 306 -12.11 -15.85 12.97
CA ARG A 306 -10.84 -15.99 12.25
C ARG A 306 -9.98 -14.77 12.54
N ILE A 307 -8.83 -15.00 13.15
CA ILE A 307 -7.86 -13.97 13.54
C ILE A 307 -6.93 -13.67 12.38
N ASP A 308 -6.41 -14.70 11.71
CA ASP A 308 -5.54 -14.58 10.55
C ASP A 308 -5.86 -15.63 9.48
N HIS A 309 -5.57 -15.28 8.23
CA HIS A 309 -5.68 -16.15 7.07
C HIS A 309 -4.56 -15.81 6.09
N GLN A 310 -3.71 -16.78 5.79
CA GLN A 310 -2.58 -16.60 4.89
C GLN A 310 -2.55 -17.75 3.88
N ILE A 311 -2.24 -17.43 2.63
CA ILE A 311 -2.07 -18.41 1.55
C ILE A 311 -0.67 -18.21 0.99
N VAL A 312 0.09 -19.29 0.87
CA VAL A 312 1.45 -19.30 0.33
C VAL A 312 1.50 -20.25 -0.84
N CYS A 313 1.98 -19.75 -1.98
CA CYS A 313 2.28 -20.57 -3.15
C CYS A 313 3.75 -21.01 -3.08
N LEU A 314 3.99 -22.28 -2.78
CA LEU A 314 5.31 -22.92 -2.88
C LEU A 314 5.46 -23.52 -4.29
N VAL A 315 6.66 -23.98 -4.65
CA VAL A 315 6.96 -24.49 -6.01
C VAL A 315 5.96 -25.58 -6.46
N ASP A 316 5.71 -26.56 -5.59
CA ASP A 316 4.87 -27.71 -5.90
C ASP A 316 3.55 -27.77 -5.10
N TYR A 317 3.44 -26.94 -4.05
CA TYR A 317 2.36 -26.97 -3.07
C TYR A 317 1.75 -25.59 -2.87
N ASP A 318 0.43 -25.55 -2.72
CA ASP A 318 -0.21 -24.42 -2.07
C ASP A 318 -0.40 -24.73 -0.59
N LEU A 319 -0.14 -23.75 0.26
CA LEU A 319 -0.27 -23.83 1.71
C LEU A 319 -1.29 -22.80 2.19
N ILE A 320 -2.29 -23.26 2.95
CA ILE A 320 -3.28 -22.40 3.61
C ILE A 320 -3.07 -22.46 5.13
N TYR A 321 -2.88 -21.30 5.74
CA TYR A 321 -2.80 -21.11 7.19
C TYR A 321 -4.04 -20.35 7.68
N ASN A 322 -4.72 -20.86 8.71
CA ASN A 322 -5.77 -20.14 9.43
C ASN A 322 -5.49 -20.12 10.93
N ASP A 323 -5.73 -18.99 11.58
CA ASP A 323 -5.73 -18.87 13.02
C ASP A 323 -7.14 -18.48 13.53
N MET A 324 -7.68 -19.23 14.48
CA MET A 324 -9.07 -19.15 14.93
C MET A 324 -9.16 -19.05 16.45
N ASN A 325 -9.94 -18.11 16.97
CA ASN A 325 -10.25 -17.98 18.40
C ASN A 325 -11.71 -18.28 18.69
N TYR A 326 -11.99 -18.96 19.80
CA TYR A 326 -13.35 -19.20 20.25
C TYR A 326 -14.02 -17.88 20.61
N GLU A 327 -15.14 -17.59 19.96
CA GLU A 327 -16.04 -16.50 20.32
C GLU A 327 -17.37 -17.11 20.74
N LYS A 328 -17.71 -16.95 22.02
CA LYS A 328 -19.01 -17.35 22.54
C LYS A 328 -20.09 -16.48 21.90
N LYS A 329 -20.58 -16.84 20.72
CA LYS A 329 -21.82 -16.30 20.20
C LYS A 329 -22.92 -16.76 21.14
N PHE A 330 -23.44 -15.84 21.94
CA PHE A 330 -24.61 -16.08 22.77
C PHE A 330 -25.73 -16.66 21.88
N ARG A 331 -26.03 -17.96 22.04
CA ARG A 331 -27.29 -18.53 21.58
C ARG A 331 -28.39 -17.86 22.39
N ILE A 332 -29.01 -16.85 21.81
CA ILE A 332 -30.17 -16.17 22.38
C ILE A 332 -31.37 -17.12 22.27
N LEU A 333 -31.67 -17.84 23.36
CA LEU A 333 -33.04 -18.28 23.69
C LEU A 333 -33.72 -17.12 24.45
N PRO A 334 -35.06 -16.99 24.38
CA PRO A 334 -35.74 -15.84 23.81
C PRO A 334 -35.86 -14.68 24.80
N TYR A 335 -34.94 -13.71 24.72
CA TYR A 335 -35.13 -12.37 25.28
C TYR A 335 -35.84 -11.45 24.28
N SER A 336 -36.91 -11.95 23.65
CA SER A 336 -37.67 -11.27 22.59
C SER A 336 -38.21 -9.90 23.03
N ILE A 337 -38.48 -9.71 24.33
CA ILE A 337 -39.05 -8.46 24.82
C ILE A 337 -37.95 -7.40 25.06
N TYR A 338 -36.84 -7.75 25.69
CA TYR A 338 -35.78 -6.79 26.01
C TYR A 338 -34.91 -6.41 24.81
N PHE A 339 -34.71 -7.32 23.86
CA PHE A 339 -34.02 -7.01 22.61
C PHE A 339 -34.86 -6.07 21.73
N HIS A 340 -36.20 -6.19 21.74
CA HIS A 340 -37.06 -5.23 21.05
C HIS A 340 -37.03 -3.85 21.72
N TYR A 341 -37.02 -3.76 23.06
CA TYR A 341 -36.84 -2.47 23.73
C TYR A 341 -35.45 -1.86 23.47
N PHE A 342 -34.39 -2.68 23.41
CA PHE A 342 -33.03 -2.22 23.10
C PHE A 342 -32.88 -1.82 21.62
N LEU A 343 -33.47 -2.57 20.68
CA LEU A 343 -33.51 -2.19 19.26
C LEU A 343 -34.39 -0.97 19.04
N ILE A 344 -35.50 -0.80 19.76
CA ILE A 344 -36.34 0.39 19.69
C ILE A 344 -35.57 1.58 20.26
N ILE A 345 -34.80 1.43 21.34
CA ILE A 345 -33.96 2.50 21.86
C ILE A 345 -32.84 2.83 20.87
N ILE A 346 -32.18 1.85 20.25
CA ILE A 346 -31.15 2.08 19.23
C ILE A 346 -31.75 2.68 17.95
N LEU A 347 -32.91 2.22 17.50
CA LEU A 347 -33.60 2.76 16.32
C LEU A 347 -34.16 4.15 16.59
N VAL A 348 -34.67 4.42 17.80
CA VAL A 348 -35.08 5.76 18.25
C VAL A 348 -33.87 6.67 18.37
N PHE A 349 -32.72 6.17 18.87
CA PHE A 349 -31.48 6.95 18.95
C PHE A 349 -30.86 7.17 17.56
N GLN A 350 -30.87 6.18 16.68
CA GLN A 350 -30.44 6.30 15.27
C GLN A 350 -31.38 7.22 14.48
N THR A 351 -32.69 7.21 14.71
CA THR A 351 -33.62 8.15 14.08
C THR A 351 -33.55 9.55 14.69
N PHE A 352 -33.18 9.70 15.97
CA PHE A 352 -32.93 11.01 16.58
C PHE A 352 -31.58 11.61 16.15
N VAL A 353 -30.57 10.77 15.91
CA VAL A 353 -29.24 11.15 15.40
C VAL A 353 -29.27 11.40 13.89
N ASN A 354 -30.02 10.60 13.10
CA ASN A 354 -30.15 10.76 11.65
C ASN A 354 -31.30 11.70 11.25
N GLY A 355 -32.23 12.03 12.15
CA GLY A 355 -33.46 12.80 11.87
C GLY A 355 -33.26 14.31 11.72
N LYS A 356 -32.05 14.79 11.41
CA LYS A 356 -31.79 16.21 11.17
C LYS A 356 -31.17 16.56 9.83
N ASN A 357 -31.08 15.63 8.88
CA ASN A 357 -30.78 15.95 7.49
C ASN A 357 -31.90 15.46 6.57
N ASP A 358 -32.55 16.42 5.93
CA ASP A 358 -33.58 16.27 4.92
C ASP A 358 -33.20 15.34 3.78
N GLN A 359 -34.24 14.69 3.24
CA GLN A 359 -34.35 13.96 1.95
C GLN A 359 -34.38 12.43 2.01
N THR A 360 -35.50 11.90 2.52
CA THR A 360 -36.03 10.58 2.16
C THR A 360 -36.49 10.54 0.70
N LYS A 361 -35.80 9.77 -0.15
CA LYS A 361 -36.36 9.15 -1.35
C LYS A 361 -36.11 7.63 -1.33
N SER A 362 -37.18 6.91 -1.00
CA SER A 362 -37.60 5.60 -1.50
C SER A 362 -36.52 4.61 -1.98
N VAL A 363 -36.24 3.62 -1.12
CA VAL A 363 -35.71 2.30 -1.50
C VAL A 363 -36.90 1.48 -2.00
N ILE A 364 -37.09 1.42 -3.32
CA ILE A 364 -37.79 0.42 -4.14
C ILE A 364 -37.77 1.04 -5.54
N ASP A 365 -36.76 0.68 -6.34
CA ASP A 365 -36.86 0.56 -7.80
C ASP A 365 -35.51 0.07 -8.37
N ILE A 366 -35.61 -0.98 -9.20
CA ILE A 366 -34.67 -1.45 -10.23
C ILE A 366 -33.60 -2.48 -9.81
N ILE A 367 -34.02 -3.74 -9.89
CA ILE A 367 -33.28 -4.79 -10.60
C ILE A 367 -33.44 -4.47 -12.09
N ASP A 368 -32.37 -4.04 -12.77
CA ASP A 368 -32.08 -4.32 -14.18
C ASP A 368 -30.74 -3.70 -14.62
N ASP A 369 -30.01 -4.51 -15.39
CA ASP A 369 -28.94 -4.23 -16.35
C ASP A 369 -27.57 -3.64 -15.94
N GLU A 370 -26.56 -4.36 -16.42
CA GLU A 370 -25.16 -3.99 -16.63
C GLU A 370 -24.98 -2.52 -17.05
N LYS A 371 -24.52 -1.68 -16.12
CA LYS A 371 -23.83 -0.43 -16.42
C LYS A 371 -22.62 -0.27 -15.49
N PRO A 372 -21.48 0.22 -15.99
CA PRO A 372 -20.28 0.41 -15.17
C PRO A 372 -20.59 1.39 -14.03
N VAL A 373 -20.22 0.98 -12.82
CA VAL A 373 -20.43 1.74 -11.57
C VAL A 373 -19.38 2.84 -11.46
N PHE A 374 -19.52 3.89 -12.26
CA PHE A 374 -18.86 5.20 -12.06
C PHE A 374 -19.82 6.31 -12.51
N ASP A 375 -21.00 6.37 -11.89
CA ASP A 375 -21.89 7.52 -12.05
C ASP A 375 -21.40 8.64 -11.14
N ILE A 376 -20.49 9.47 -11.65
CA ILE A 376 -20.06 10.71 -10.99
C ILE A 376 -21.28 11.64 -10.98
N ASN A 377 -22.18 11.45 -10.01
CA ASN A 377 -23.30 12.34 -9.79
C ASN A 377 -22.76 13.66 -9.24
N PHE A 378 -22.45 14.59 -10.15
CA PHE A 378 -22.00 15.95 -9.85
C PHE A 378 -23.10 16.70 -9.06
N GLY A 379 -23.00 16.64 -7.73
CA GLY A 379 -23.82 17.39 -6.80
C GLY A 379 -23.68 18.91 -6.99
N LYS A 380 -24.48 19.71 -6.27
CA LYS A 380 -24.36 21.17 -6.26
C LYS A 380 -22.95 21.57 -5.75
N HIS A 381 -22.02 21.83 -6.66
CA HIS A 381 -20.68 22.27 -6.31
C HIS A 381 -20.75 23.51 -5.41
N LYS A 382 -20.03 23.48 -4.28
CA LYS A 382 -19.80 24.68 -3.49
C LYS A 382 -18.73 25.50 -4.22
N LYS A 383 -19.05 26.77 -4.49
CA LYS A 383 -18.19 27.72 -5.20
C LYS A 383 -17.61 28.72 -4.22
N TYR A 384 -16.31 28.92 -4.29
CA TYR A 384 -15.60 29.94 -3.51
C TYR A 384 -14.79 30.80 -4.47
N SER A 385 -14.76 32.10 -4.26
CA SER A 385 -14.05 32.98 -5.18
C SER A 385 -13.33 34.12 -4.49
N ILE A 386 -12.22 34.52 -5.10
CA ILE A 386 -11.39 35.65 -4.70
C ILE A 386 -11.35 36.61 -5.87
N ASP A 387 -11.91 37.80 -5.69
CA ASP A 387 -11.90 38.84 -6.70
C ASP A 387 -10.50 39.45 -6.85
N ASP A 388 -10.15 39.88 -8.06
CA ASP A 388 -8.88 40.53 -8.42
C ASP A 388 -7.64 39.72 -7.99
N CYS A 389 -7.59 38.46 -8.43
CA CYS A 389 -6.57 37.49 -8.06
C CYS A 389 -6.25 36.55 -9.22
N ILE A 390 -5.04 36.68 -9.79
CA ILE A 390 -4.46 35.76 -10.76
C ILE A 390 -3.38 34.96 -10.02
N PRO A 391 -3.56 33.65 -9.77
CA PRO A 391 -2.58 32.83 -9.07
C PRO A 391 -1.27 32.80 -9.85
N LEU A 392 -0.16 32.91 -9.12
CA LEU A 392 1.20 32.87 -9.64
C LEU A 392 1.95 31.63 -9.15
N ALA A 393 1.80 31.29 -7.87
CA ALA A 393 2.47 30.16 -7.25
C ALA A 393 1.65 29.63 -6.05
N PHE A 394 1.92 28.38 -5.68
CA PHE A 394 1.38 27.72 -4.50
C PHE A 394 2.51 27.37 -3.53
N GLY A 395 2.23 27.37 -2.24
CA GLY A 395 3.14 26.87 -1.22
C GLY A 395 2.66 27.21 0.19
N ASP A 396 3.07 26.45 1.19
CA ASP A 396 2.73 26.71 2.59
C ASP A 396 3.62 27.83 3.15
N PHE A 397 3.13 29.07 3.12
CA PHE A 397 3.92 30.23 3.50
C PHE A 397 4.15 30.29 5.01
N ASN A 398 3.16 29.93 5.80
CA ASN A 398 3.15 30.12 7.25
C ASN A 398 3.64 28.87 8.05
N ALA A 399 3.96 27.78 7.35
CA ALA A 399 4.35 26.47 7.85
C ALA A 399 3.28 25.75 8.70
N ASP A 400 2.00 25.85 8.33
CA ASP A 400 0.87 25.18 8.98
C ASP A 400 0.42 23.87 8.33
N LYS A 401 1.04 23.47 7.22
CA LYS A 401 0.75 22.35 6.32
C LYS A 401 -0.36 22.58 5.30
N VAL A 402 -1.00 23.75 5.31
CA VAL A 402 -2.01 24.11 4.32
C VAL A 402 -1.35 24.91 3.22
N ILE A 403 -1.59 24.51 1.97
CA ILE A 403 -1.02 25.24 0.83
C ILE A 403 -1.73 26.57 0.65
N ASP A 404 -0.95 27.64 0.64
CA ASP A 404 -1.41 29.01 0.44
C ASP A 404 -1.29 29.42 -1.03
N ILE A 405 -1.99 30.50 -1.38
CA ILE A 405 -2.04 31.02 -2.75
C ILE A 405 -1.35 32.38 -2.82
N PHE A 406 -0.33 32.48 -3.68
CA PHE A 406 0.27 33.74 -4.09
C PHE A 406 -0.40 34.19 -5.38
N CYS A 407 -1.03 35.36 -5.38
CA CYS A 407 -1.65 35.89 -6.59
C CYS A 407 -1.31 37.36 -6.84
N ARG A 408 -1.35 37.79 -8.10
CA ARG A 408 -1.31 39.20 -8.46
C ARG A 408 -2.69 39.75 -8.76
N ASN A 409 -2.82 41.06 -8.66
CA ASN A 409 -4.01 41.73 -9.17
C ASN A 409 -4.02 41.77 -10.71
N THR A 410 -5.18 42.06 -11.29
CA THR A 410 -5.44 42.18 -12.74
C THR A 410 -4.46 43.13 -13.43
N LYS A 411 -4.12 44.25 -12.77
CA LYS A 411 -3.20 45.26 -13.31
C LYS A 411 -1.72 44.87 -13.19
N GLY A 412 -1.40 43.84 -12.41
CA GLY A 412 -0.06 43.26 -12.29
C GLY A 412 0.96 44.01 -11.44
N TYR A 413 0.59 45.06 -10.69
CA TYR A 413 1.54 45.80 -9.84
C TYR A 413 1.47 45.40 -8.36
N MET A 414 0.57 44.49 -7.99
CA MET A 414 0.35 44.08 -6.60
C MET A 414 0.40 42.56 -6.48
N ILE A 415 1.13 42.06 -5.48
CA ILE A 415 1.09 40.68 -5.00
C ILE A 415 0.22 40.61 -3.75
N ARG A 416 -0.59 39.57 -3.64
CA ARG A 416 -1.44 39.24 -2.49
C ARG A 416 -1.08 37.83 -2.04
N VAL A 417 -0.90 37.66 -0.74
CA VAL A 417 -0.66 36.36 -0.12
C VAL A 417 -1.94 35.94 0.60
N MET A 418 -2.55 34.86 0.14
CA MET A 418 -3.84 34.36 0.60
C MET A 418 -3.60 33.07 1.40
N LEU A 419 -3.87 33.09 2.70
CA LEU A 419 -3.73 31.93 3.56
C LEU A 419 -4.99 31.06 3.52
N ASN A 420 -4.83 29.76 3.37
CA ASN A 420 -5.93 28.80 3.38
C ASN A 420 -6.18 28.21 4.78
N ASP A 421 -7.29 27.48 4.94
CA ASP A 421 -7.70 26.84 6.20
C ASP A 421 -8.27 25.44 5.88
N ASP A 422 -7.82 24.41 6.59
CA ASP A 422 -8.27 23.02 6.42
C ASP A 422 -9.76 22.79 6.77
N ARG A 423 -10.41 23.75 7.43
CA ARG A 423 -11.82 23.71 7.82
C ARG A 423 -12.71 24.57 6.94
N SER A 424 -12.13 25.54 6.26
CA SER A 424 -12.87 26.56 5.51
C SER A 424 -12.28 26.70 4.12
N PRO A 425 -13.07 26.49 3.06
CA PRO A 425 -12.61 26.61 1.68
C PRO A 425 -12.48 28.08 1.22
N THR A 426 -12.32 29.00 2.18
CA THR A 426 -12.15 30.43 1.95
C THR A 426 -10.74 30.84 2.31
N SER A 427 -10.04 31.48 1.37
CA SER A 427 -8.72 32.03 1.64
C SER A 427 -8.80 33.42 2.27
N LYS A 428 -7.96 33.69 3.26
CA LYS A 428 -7.85 35.00 3.92
C LYS A 428 -6.61 35.74 3.42
N GLU A 429 -6.77 36.97 2.95
CA GLU A 429 -5.62 37.83 2.64
C GLU A 429 -4.82 38.13 3.92
N GLN A 430 -3.54 37.74 3.92
CA GLN A 430 -2.62 38.00 5.02
C GLN A 430 -1.96 39.37 4.87
N PHE A 431 -1.42 39.66 3.69
CA PHE A 431 -0.92 40.99 3.32
C PHE A 431 -0.87 41.13 1.78
N ARG A 432 -0.57 42.35 1.33
CA ARG A 432 -0.32 42.68 -0.07
C ARG A 432 0.92 43.55 -0.21
N ILE A 433 1.60 43.46 -1.36
CA ILE A 433 2.84 44.18 -1.67
C ILE A 433 2.71 44.82 -3.04
N ASN A 434 3.03 46.10 -3.14
CA ASN A 434 3.09 46.81 -4.42
C ASN A 434 4.51 46.80 -4.96
N ILE A 435 4.65 46.67 -6.27
CA ILE A 435 5.92 46.69 -7.00
C ILE A 435 5.90 47.80 -8.05
N THR A 436 7.05 48.43 -8.25
CA THR A 436 7.27 49.35 -9.37
C THR A 436 7.55 48.55 -10.65
N GLY A 437 6.49 48.28 -11.42
CA GLY A 437 6.53 47.52 -12.67
C GLY A 437 5.31 46.60 -12.81
N ILE A 438 5.21 45.91 -13.93
CA ILE A 438 4.18 44.88 -14.18
C ILE A 438 4.82 43.52 -13.93
N ILE A 439 4.29 42.80 -12.95
CA ILE A 439 4.62 41.41 -12.63
C ILE A 439 4.03 40.54 -13.73
N TYR A 440 4.81 39.63 -14.29
CA TYR A 440 4.37 38.67 -15.30
C TYR A 440 4.12 37.29 -14.69
N ASP A 441 5.05 36.82 -13.87
CA ASP A 441 5.02 35.50 -13.25
C ASP A 441 5.82 35.47 -11.94
N ALA A 442 5.65 34.43 -11.13
CA ALA A 442 6.40 34.22 -9.89
C ALA A 442 6.63 32.74 -9.57
N LEU A 443 7.66 32.46 -8.79
CA LEU A 443 8.06 31.12 -8.34
C LEU A 443 8.24 31.16 -6.83
N ALA A 444 7.67 30.18 -6.12
CA ALA A 444 7.81 30.04 -4.67
C ALA A 444 8.69 28.84 -4.33
N ALA A 445 9.76 29.06 -3.57
CA ALA A 445 10.72 28.05 -3.14
C ALA A 445 11.53 28.56 -1.94
N ASP A 446 12.28 27.68 -1.26
CA ASP A 446 13.28 28.06 -0.27
C ASP A 446 14.63 28.27 -0.99
N PHE A 447 14.89 29.50 -1.46
CA PHE A 447 16.06 29.78 -2.29
C PHE A 447 17.35 29.93 -1.47
N ASN A 448 17.25 30.24 -0.17
CA ASN A 448 18.39 30.46 0.71
C ASN A 448 18.64 29.31 1.71
N GLY A 449 17.79 28.28 1.73
CA GLY A 449 17.91 27.10 2.58
C GLY A 449 17.59 27.35 4.05
N ASP A 450 16.87 28.42 4.39
CA ASP A 450 16.48 28.77 5.75
C ASP A 450 15.19 28.08 6.22
N SER A 451 14.64 27.22 5.36
CA SER A 451 13.42 26.46 5.58
C SER A 451 12.17 27.33 5.73
N LYS A 452 12.14 28.45 5.00
CA LYS A 452 10.98 29.33 4.83
C LYS A 452 10.76 29.58 3.34
N LEU A 453 9.49 29.79 2.98
CA LEU A 453 9.11 30.01 1.60
C LEU A 453 9.44 31.44 1.16
N ASP A 454 10.28 31.56 0.14
CA ASP A 454 10.61 32.79 -0.55
C ASP A 454 9.81 32.91 -1.85
N LEU A 455 9.78 34.12 -2.44
CA LEU A 455 9.08 34.39 -3.69
C LEU A 455 10.00 35.10 -4.69
N PHE A 456 10.36 34.41 -5.76
CA PHE A 456 10.97 35.03 -6.94
C PHE A 456 9.88 35.60 -7.84
N VAL A 457 10.06 36.83 -8.32
CA VAL A 457 9.14 37.49 -9.25
C VAL A 457 9.84 37.95 -10.51
N LEU A 458 9.15 37.74 -11.63
CA LEU A 458 9.53 38.26 -12.93
C LEU A 458 8.67 39.47 -13.27
N TYR A 459 9.29 40.61 -13.51
CA TYR A 459 8.57 41.86 -13.73
C TYR A 459 9.27 42.78 -14.73
N LYS A 460 8.48 43.66 -15.37
CA LYS A 460 8.99 44.62 -16.35
C LYS A 460 8.67 46.04 -15.92
N LYS A 461 9.64 46.95 -15.96
CA LYS A 461 9.42 48.38 -15.71
C LYS A 461 9.10 49.06 -17.05
N GLU A 462 8.41 50.20 -17.00
CA GLU A 462 8.06 50.97 -18.21
C GLU A 462 9.30 51.42 -19.00
N SER A 463 10.44 51.62 -18.32
CA SER A 463 11.73 51.98 -18.94
C SER A 463 12.37 50.86 -19.75
N ASP A 464 11.97 49.61 -19.51
CA ASP A 464 12.72 48.45 -19.98
C ASP A 464 12.25 48.06 -21.39
N GLN A 465 13.15 48.16 -22.36
CA GLN A 465 12.81 47.81 -23.73
C GLN A 465 12.98 46.32 -24.02
N ILE A 466 13.94 45.65 -23.37
CA ILE A 466 14.35 44.28 -23.66
C ILE A 466 14.34 43.46 -22.36
N GLY A 467 13.85 42.22 -22.45
CA GLY A 467 13.82 41.27 -21.33
C GLY A 467 12.91 41.67 -20.18
N TYR A 468 13.09 40.95 -19.08
CA TYR A 468 12.39 41.10 -17.80
C TYR A 468 13.39 41.16 -16.65
N ASN A 469 13.06 41.90 -15.60
CA ASN A 469 13.83 41.90 -14.35
C ASN A 469 13.41 40.69 -13.51
N GLY A 470 14.39 40.06 -12.87
CA GLY A 470 14.14 39.14 -11.76
C GLY A 470 14.33 39.85 -10.42
N GLY A 471 13.59 39.43 -9.40
CA GLY A 471 13.84 39.85 -8.03
C GLY A 471 13.27 38.87 -7.02
N ILE A 472 13.81 38.89 -5.81
CA ILE A 472 13.45 37.95 -4.74
C ILE A 472 12.86 38.72 -3.56
N PHE A 473 11.80 38.16 -3.02
CA PHE A 473 11.28 38.47 -1.70
C PHE A 473 11.64 37.34 -0.74
N TRP A 474 12.41 37.65 0.29
CA TRP A 474 12.76 36.70 1.34
C TRP A 474 11.60 36.57 2.35
N GLY A 475 11.20 35.35 2.67
CA GLY A 475 10.09 35.06 3.58
C GLY A 475 10.51 34.89 5.04
N ASP A 476 9.61 35.23 5.98
CA ASP A 476 9.78 34.93 7.41
C ASP A 476 8.62 34.14 8.04
N ARG A 477 7.71 33.60 7.21
CA ARG A 477 6.42 32.96 7.56
C ARG A 477 5.29 33.90 7.96
N VAL A 478 5.55 35.20 8.07
CA VAL A 478 4.54 36.21 8.43
C VAL A 478 4.45 37.32 7.39
N LYS A 479 5.58 37.71 6.82
CA LYS A 479 5.74 38.74 5.81
C LYS A 479 6.86 38.38 4.83
N LEU A 480 6.84 39.05 3.69
CA LEU A 480 7.93 39.06 2.73
C LEU A 480 8.80 40.32 2.95
N SER A 481 10.09 40.23 2.60
CA SER A 481 11.04 41.35 2.66
C SER A 481 10.71 42.46 1.66
N ALA A 482 11.56 43.49 1.59
CA ALA A 482 11.57 44.35 0.40
C ALA A 482 12.09 43.56 -0.81
N LEU A 483 11.66 43.93 -2.02
CA LEU A 483 12.10 43.30 -3.27
C LEU A 483 13.61 43.52 -3.44
N GLN A 484 14.38 42.44 -3.48
CA GLN A 484 15.79 42.47 -3.84
C GLN A 484 15.91 42.16 -5.34
N PRO A 485 16.21 43.14 -6.21
CA PRO A 485 16.39 42.88 -7.63
C PRO A 485 17.67 42.07 -7.87
N LEU A 486 17.65 41.21 -8.90
CA LEU A 486 18.83 40.54 -9.40
C LEU A 486 19.57 41.44 -10.41
N ASP A 487 20.88 41.28 -10.52
CA ASP A 487 21.75 42.06 -11.42
C ASP A 487 21.65 41.61 -12.90
N TYR A 488 20.62 40.85 -13.25
CA TYR A 488 20.47 40.19 -14.55
C TYR A 488 19.07 40.36 -15.12
N LEU A 489 19.00 40.35 -16.45
CA LEU A 489 17.74 40.30 -17.19
C LEU A 489 17.45 38.87 -17.62
N PHE A 490 16.17 38.52 -17.65
CA PHE A 490 15.65 37.24 -18.10
C PHE A 490 14.86 37.43 -19.41
N GLU A 491 14.98 36.50 -20.36
CA GLU A 491 14.18 36.54 -21.59
C GLU A 491 12.73 36.10 -21.35
N SER A 492 12.53 35.18 -20.41
CA SER A 492 11.25 34.65 -19.92
C SER A 492 11.40 34.17 -18.48
N ILE A 493 10.31 33.73 -17.85
CA ILE A 493 10.36 33.17 -16.50
C ILE A 493 11.28 31.93 -16.49
N PRO A 494 12.26 31.85 -15.56
CA PRO A 494 13.12 30.69 -15.42
C PRO A 494 12.36 29.51 -14.80
N THR A 495 12.95 28.32 -14.88
CA THR A 495 12.46 27.11 -14.20
C THR A 495 13.27 26.89 -12.92
N THR A 496 12.61 26.44 -11.86
CA THR A 496 13.25 26.02 -10.61
C THR A 496 13.71 24.57 -10.67
N LEU A 497 14.90 24.28 -10.17
CA LEU A 497 15.46 22.93 -10.04
C LEU A 497 16.56 22.90 -8.98
N ASP A 498 16.93 21.71 -8.50
CA ASP A 498 18.20 21.51 -7.78
C ASP A 498 19.28 21.14 -8.80
N ALA A 499 20.00 22.14 -9.29
CA ALA A 499 20.88 21.99 -10.44
C ALA A 499 22.19 21.25 -10.09
N ASN A 500 22.62 21.32 -8.83
CA ASN A 500 23.91 20.82 -8.37
C ASN A 500 23.81 19.66 -7.37
N GLY A 501 22.59 19.26 -6.98
CA GLY A 501 22.32 18.18 -6.04
C GLY A 501 22.66 18.53 -4.59
N ASP A 502 22.59 19.81 -4.21
CA ASP A 502 22.88 20.29 -2.86
C ASP A 502 21.62 20.66 -2.05
N SER A 503 20.44 20.39 -2.62
CA SER A 503 19.10 20.66 -2.10
C SER A 503 18.73 22.14 -1.95
N TYR A 504 19.48 23.05 -2.57
CA TYR A 504 19.03 24.42 -2.77
C TYR A 504 18.30 24.51 -4.12
N VAL A 505 17.42 25.50 -4.24
CA VAL A 505 16.67 25.71 -5.48
C VAL A 505 17.38 26.80 -6.30
N GLU A 506 17.71 26.47 -7.55
CA GLU A 506 18.28 27.38 -8.53
C GLU A 506 17.26 27.83 -9.57
N LEU A 507 17.64 28.84 -10.37
CA LEU A 507 16.85 29.33 -11.50
C LEU A 507 17.58 29.06 -12.82
N LEU A 508 17.00 28.23 -13.68
CA LEU A 508 17.50 27.96 -15.03
C LEU A 508 16.69 28.73 -16.07
N GLY A 509 17.37 29.48 -16.94
CA GLY A 509 16.70 30.17 -18.04
C GLY A 509 17.65 30.88 -18.98
N MET A 510 17.08 31.69 -19.87
CA MET A 510 17.83 32.58 -20.75
C MET A 510 18.13 33.89 -20.01
N VAL A 511 19.39 34.11 -19.66
CA VAL A 511 19.86 35.20 -18.80
C VAL A 511 20.81 36.11 -19.57
N SER A 512 20.69 37.43 -19.38
CA SER A 512 21.59 38.45 -19.93
C SER A 512 22.24 39.25 -18.80
N THR A 513 23.56 39.37 -18.87
CA THR A 513 24.38 40.17 -17.94
C THR A 513 24.82 41.52 -18.52
N ASP A 514 24.77 41.67 -19.83
CA ASP A 514 25.16 42.86 -20.59
C ASP A 514 23.95 43.67 -21.08
N GLY A 515 22.72 43.16 -20.85
CA GLY A 515 21.47 43.76 -21.31
C GLY A 515 21.21 43.63 -22.82
N ALA A 516 22.02 42.85 -23.54
CA ALA A 516 21.94 42.70 -24.98
C ALA A 516 21.88 41.24 -25.44
N THR A 517 22.67 40.35 -24.81
CA THR A 517 22.81 38.96 -25.21
C THR A 517 22.24 38.03 -24.14
N PHE A 518 21.22 37.25 -24.49
CA PHE A 518 20.69 36.20 -23.61
C PHE A 518 21.38 34.88 -23.88
N LYS A 519 21.84 34.21 -22.81
CA LYS A 519 22.47 32.90 -22.86
C LYS A 519 21.78 31.95 -21.88
N PRO A 520 21.71 30.64 -22.17
CA PRO A 520 21.18 29.67 -21.23
C PRO A 520 22.12 29.60 -20.02
N ALA A 521 21.61 29.92 -18.84
CA ALA A 521 22.39 29.94 -17.61
C ALA A 521 21.56 29.52 -16.40
N CYS A 522 22.26 28.93 -15.44
CA CYS A 522 21.75 28.65 -14.11
C CYS A 522 22.18 29.76 -13.16
N VAL A 523 21.24 30.31 -12.38
CA VAL A 523 21.47 31.34 -11.35
C VAL A 523 21.37 30.70 -9.98
N TYR A 524 22.48 30.76 -9.23
CA TYR A 524 22.55 30.21 -7.87
C TYR A 524 22.21 31.28 -6.83
N LEU A 525 21.33 30.95 -5.89
CA LEU A 525 20.76 31.91 -4.94
C LEU A 525 21.21 31.72 -3.48
N LYS A 526 21.87 30.59 -3.20
CA LYS A 526 22.40 30.23 -1.88
C LYS A 526 23.32 31.32 -1.29
N ASN A 527 22.97 31.85 -0.11
CA ASN A 527 23.75 32.82 0.68
C ASN A 527 24.20 34.09 -0.07
N ALA A 528 23.50 34.50 -1.13
CA ALA A 528 23.98 35.51 -2.06
C ALA A 528 23.67 36.96 -1.65
N THR A 529 24.72 37.74 -1.34
CA THR A 529 24.72 39.20 -1.59
C THR A 529 24.86 39.54 -3.09
N ARG A 530 25.32 38.57 -3.89
CA ARG A 530 25.37 38.55 -5.37
C ARG A 530 25.09 37.13 -5.85
N SER A 531 24.21 36.95 -6.82
CA SER A 531 23.76 35.64 -7.32
C SER A 531 24.68 35.16 -8.45
N PRO A 532 25.62 34.22 -8.24
CA PRO A 532 26.50 33.80 -9.33
C PRO A 532 25.73 33.07 -10.43
N ILE A 533 26.22 33.18 -11.67
CA ILE A 533 25.64 32.54 -12.84
C ILE A 533 26.63 31.56 -13.47
N GLU A 534 26.11 30.44 -13.97
CA GLU A 534 26.85 29.45 -14.76
C GLU A 534 26.16 29.26 -16.10
N VAL A 535 26.85 29.61 -17.19
CA VAL A 535 26.33 29.42 -18.55
C VAL A 535 26.41 27.94 -18.92
N LEU A 536 25.33 27.38 -19.45
CA LEU A 536 25.28 25.98 -19.85
C LEU A 536 26.15 25.75 -21.10
N PRO A 537 27.18 24.89 -21.06
CA PRO A 537 27.97 24.54 -22.25
C PRO A 537 27.13 23.76 -23.26
N ASN A 538 27.40 23.96 -24.57
CA ASN A 538 26.82 23.21 -25.69
C ASN A 538 25.29 23.26 -25.82
N ILE A 539 24.65 24.24 -25.17
CA ILE A 539 23.23 24.59 -25.36
C ILE A 539 23.20 25.98 -25.99
N ASP A 540 22.66 26.07 -27.20
CA ASP A 540 22.66 27.34 -27.95
C ASP A 540 21.57 28.29 -27.45
N ARG A 541 20.34 27.79 -27.29
CA ARG A 541 19.17 28.60 -26.97
C ARG A 541 18.03 27.75 -26.41
N LEU A 542 17.55 28.11 -25.22
CA LEU A 542 16.31 27.57 -24.67
C LEU A 542 15.12 28.32 -25.29
N ARG A 543 14.04 27.60 -25.59
CA ARG A 543 12.81 28.22 -26.10
C ARG A 543 12.16 29.06 -24.99
N PRO A 544 11.96 30.38 -25.16
CA PRO A 544 11.45 31.25 -24.08
C PRO A 544 9.99 30.95 -23.68
N SER A 545 9.18 30.42 -24.60
CA SER A 545 7.77 30.05 -24.39
C SER A 545 7.57 28.53 -24.31
N SER A 546 8.43 27.84 -23.60
CA SER A 546 8.29 26.41 -23.30
C SER A 546 8.63 26.13 -21.85
N THR A 547 8.24 24.95 -21.39
CA THR A 547 8.62 24.41 -20.09
C THR A 547 10.00 23.76 -20.20
N GLN A 548 10.85 24.06 -19.23
CA GLN A 548 11.98 23.20 -18.86
C GLN A 548 11.52 22.36 -17.67
N GLY A 549 12.14 21.22 -17.43
CA GLY A 549 11.70 20.31 -16.38
C GLY A 549 12.84 19.63 -15.64
N SER A 550 12.55 19.27 -14.40
CA SER A 550 13.33 18.30 -13.62
C SER A 550 12.44 17.08 -13.44
N VAL A 551 12.66 16.06 -14.26
CA VAL A 551 11.75 14.91 -14.41
C VAL A 551 12.55 13.66 -14.73
N ASP A 552 12.23 12.53 -14.11
CA ASP A 552 12.85 11.24 -14.43
C ASP A 552 12.29 10.72 -15.76
N LEU A 553 13.12 10.69 -16.80
CA LEU A 553 12.76 10.20 -18.14
C LEU A 553 13.71 9.09 -18.62
N ASN A 554 14.59 8.61 -17.72
CA ASN A 554 15.53 7.52 -17.96
C ASN A 554 15.22 6.28 -17.08
N HIS A 555 14.25 6.44 -16.16
CA HIS A 555 13.66 5.43 -15.28
C HIS A 555 14.62 4.95 -14.17
N ASP A 556 15.53 5.81 -13.72
CA ASP A 556 16.48 5.52 -12.63
C ASP A 556 16.03 6.04 -11.25
N LEU A 557 14.81 6.59 -11.15
CA LEU A 557 14.22 7.24 -9.97
C LEU A 557 14.90 8.55 -9.55
N ILE A 558 15.71 9.14 -10.42
CA ILE A 558 16.36 10.42 -10.21
C ILE A 558 15.84 11.37 -11.29
N ALA A 559 15.49 12.59 -10.91
CA ALA A 559 15.03 13.56 -11.90
C ALA A 559 16.17 13.96 -12.86
N ASP A 560 15.90 13.90 -14.16
CA ASP A 560 16.74 14.40 -15.23
C ASP A 560 16.41 15.86 -15.56
N LEU A 561 17.34 16.54 -16.22
CA LEU A 561 17.11 17.86 -16.81
C LEU A 561 16.50 17.73 -18.20
N PHE A 562 15.21 18.09 -18.33
CA PHE A 562 14.53 18.21 -19.61
C PHE A 562 14.63 19.63 -20.16
N LEU A 563 15.16 19.74 -21.39
CA LEU A 563 15.34 21.00 -22.11
C LEU A 563 14.57 21.03 -23.43
N THR A 564 13.79 22.09 -23.63
CA THR A 564 13.24 22.47 -24.93
C THR A 564 14.15 23.51 -25.58
N ILE A 565 14.82 23.11 -26.66
CA ILE A 565 15.81 23.90 -27.39
C ILE A 565 15.19 24.40 -28.69
N GLU A 566 15.49 25.65 -29.05
CA GLU A 566 15.03 26.26 -30.31
C GLU A 566 16.21 26.87 -31.08
N THR A 567 16.54 26.25 -32.22
CA THR A 567 17.61 26.71 -33.13
C THR A 567 17.04 26.81 -34.54
N ASP A 568 17.22 27.95 -35.22
CA ASP A 568 16.71 28.20 -36.58
C ASP A 568 15.20 27.89 -36.75
N ASN A 569 14.39 28.28 -35.77
CA ASN A 569 12.94 27.98 -35.68
C ASN A 569 12.59 26.49 -35.68
N LYS A 570 13.55 25.61 -35.35
CA LYS A 570 13.32 24.18 -35.12
C LYS A 570 13.42 23.89 -33.63
N ILE A 571 12.43 23.17 -33.14
CA ILE A 571 12.36 22.72 -31.75
C ILE A 571 13.02 21.35 -31.65
N LYS A 572 13.79 21.15 -30.58
CA LYS A 572 14.33 19.85 -30.18
C LYS A 572 14.16 19.67 -28.67
N TYR A 573 14.00 18.43 -28.25
CA TYR A 573 13.98 18.08 -26.84
C TYR A 573 15.27 17.35 -26.48
N ARG A 574 15.94 17.77 -25.41
CA ARG A 574 17.13 17.12 -24.85
C ARG A 574 16.91 16.75 -23.40
N ILE A 575 17.35 15.56 -23.03
CA ILE A 575 17.32 15.04 -21.67
C ILE A 575 18.77 14.88 -21.23
N HIS A 576 19.13 15.49 -20.10
CA HIS A 576 20.48 15.44 -19.54
C HIS A 576 20.45 14.95 -18.08
N GLU A 577 21.50 14.25 -17.66
CA GLU A 577 21.66 13.87 -16.25
C GLU A 577 21.81 15.12 -15.36
N LEU A 578 21.17 15.11 -14.19
CA LEU A 578 21.52 16.00 -13.08
C LEU A 578 22.60 15.34 -12.19
N PRO A 579 23.54 16.11 -11.60
CA PRO A 579 23.66 17.57 -11.61
C PRO A 579 24.30 18.14 -12.90
N ILE A 580 24.00 19.40 -13.25
CA ILE A 580 24.34 20.07 -14.54
C ILE A 580 25.84 20.24 -14.85
N THR A 581 26.70 19.74 -13.97
CA THR A 581 28.13 20.06 -13.93
C THR A 581 28.95 19.37 -15.04
N LYS A 582 28.39 18.30 -15.63
CA LYS A 582 28.92 17.66 -16.84
C LYS A 582 27.95 17.73 -18.03
N LEU A 583 26.66 18.02 -17.80
CA LEU A 583 25.59 18.03 -18.81
C LEU A 583 25.62 16.79 -19.72
N THR A 584 25.73 15.59 -19.14
CA THR A 584 25.70 14.33 -19.88
C THR A 584 24.38 14.23 -20.64
N LEU A 585 24.42 14.14 -21.97
CA LEU A 585 23.21 13.94 -22.78
C LEU A 585 22.76 12.48 -22.69
N ILE A 586 21.52 12.26 -22.25
CA ILE A 586 20.87 10.95 -22.22
C ILE A 586 20.20 10.70 -23.57
N LYS A 587 19.36 11.66 -24.01
CA LYS A 587 18.50 11.49 -25.18
C LYS A 587 18.23 12.83 -25.87
N GLU A 588 18.15 12.81 -27.19
CA GLU A 588 17.67 13.93 -28.02
C GLU A 588 16.62 13.41 -28.99
N TYR A 589 15.52 14.15 -29.18
CA TYR A 589 14.50 13.82 -30.18
C TYR A 589 13.77 15.05 -30.73
N ASP A 590 13.25 14.88 -31.94
CA ASP A 590 12.45 15.88 -32.65
C ASP A 590 10.97 15.84 -32.19
N PRO A 591 10.23 16.97 -32.27
CA PRO A 591 8.79 17.00 -32.00
C PRO A 591 7.97 16.25 -33.08
N PRO A 592 6.66 16.02 -32.87
CA PRO A 592 5.80 15.40 -33.87
C PRO A 592 5.82 16.17 -35.20
N PRO A 593 5.89 15.48 -36.35
CA PRO A 593 5.97 16.15 -37.65
C PRO A 593 4.64 16.82 -38.03
N ARG A 594 4.72 17.86 -38.87
CA ARG A 594 3.56 18.57 -39.47
C ARG A 594 2.64 19.27 -38.46
N VAL A 595 3.17 19.68 -37.31
CA VAL A 595 2.48 20.52 -36.32
C VAL A 595 2.71 22.00 -36.65
N ALA A 596 1.65 22.81 -36.56
CA ALA A 596 1.71 24.26 -36.78
C ALA A 596 2.05 25.03 -35.49
N ILE A 597 1.49 24.62 -34.35
CA ILE A 597 1.70 25.28 -33.05
C ILE A 597 1.99 24.23 -31.98
N TYR A 598 3.12 24.38 -31.30
CA TYR A 598 3.52 23.58 -30.14
C TYR A 598 3.24 24.37 -28.86
N HIS A 599 2.48 23.76 -27.95
CA HIS A 599 2.21 24.30 -26.62
C HIS A 599 3.25 23.80 -25.59
N LEU A 600 2.91 23.82 -24.29
CA LEU A 600 3.85 23.42 -23.22
C LEU A 600 3.90 21.90 -23.08
N SER A 601 5.11 21.35 -22.96
CA SER A 601 5.35 19.95 -22.58
C SER A 601 4.83 19.70 -21.17
N VAL A 602 4.34 18.49 -20.91
CA VAL A 602 3.82 18.01 -19.60
C VAL A 602 4.27 16.55 -19.42
N PHE A 603 4.42 16.10 -18.17
CA PHE A 603 4.87 14.74 -17.85
C PHE A 603 3.89 14.05 -16.91
N ALA A 604 3.50 12.82 -17.24
CA ALA A 604 2.65 11.97 -16.39
C ALA A 604 2.76 10.51 -16.84
N ASP A 605 2.60 9.59 -15.89
CA ASP A 605 2.49 8.14 -16.10
C ASP A 605 1.04 7.80 -16.49
N ILE A 606 0.73 7.78 -17.78
CA ILE A 606 -0.67 7.76 -18.24
C ILE A 606 -1.30 6.37 -18.16
N ASP A 607 -0.53 5.29 -18.13
CA ASP A 607 -1.01 3.91 -18.13
C ASP A 607 -0.60 3.09 -16.91
N ALA A 608 0.04 3.74 -15.93
CA ALA A 608 0.41 3.18 -14.64
C ALA A 608 1.37 1.99 -14.76
N ASP A 609 2.38 2.16 -15.63
CA ASP A 609 3.50 1.23 -15.78
C ASP A 609 4.73 1.64 -14.94
N GLY A 610 4.67 2.81 -14.30
CA GLY A 610 5.72 3.35 -13.46
C GLY A 610 6.82 4.06 -14.23
N GLU A 611 6.56 4.48 -15.47
CA GLU A 611 7.38 5.34 -16.33
C GLU A 611 6.63 6.66 -16.60
N LEU A 612 7.34 7.76 -16.91
CA LEU A 612 6.71 9.06 -17.18
C LEU A 612 6.75 9.37 -18.67
N GLU A 613 5.58 9.59 -19.28
CA GLU A 613 5.54 9.98 -20.68
C GLU A 613 5.67 11.49 -20.88
N HIS A 614 6.26 11.89 -22.01
CA HIS A 614 6.20 13.27 -22.49
C HIS A 614 4.91 13.51 -23.28
N ILE A 615 4.05 14.35 -22.71
CA ILE A 615 2.76 14.76 -23.26
C ILE A 615 2.88 16.15 -23.89
N LEU A 616 2.40 16.30 -25.12
CA LEU A 616 2.52 17.52 -25.91
C LEU A 616 1.18 17.91 -26.56
N PRO A 617 0.49 18.95 -26.05
CA PRO A 617 -0.65 19.57 -26.74
C PRO A 617 -0.19 20.36 -27.97
N VAL A 618 -0.91 20.21 -29.08
CA VAL A 618 -0.56 20.84 -30.36
C VAL A 618 -1.77 21.28 -31.17
N CYS A 619 -1.55 22.25 -32.06
CA CYS A 619 -2.45 22.57 -33.16
C CYS A 619 -1.82 22.11 -34.48
N MET A 620 -2.57 21.33 -35.26
CA MET A 620 -2.10 20.89 -36.59
C MET A 620 -2.17 22.00 -37.65
N ASP A 621 -2.98 23.04 -37.40
CA ASP A 621 -3.12 24.22 -38.24
C ASP A 621 -3.00 25.52 -37.41
N THR A 622 -2.78 26.65 -38.08
CA THR A 622 -2.57 27.96 -37.41
C THR A 622 -3.84 28.56 -36.81
N SER A 623 -5.02 28.11 -37.24
CA SER A 623 -6.32 28.47 -36.64
C SER A 623 -6.69 27.57 -35.46
N CYS A 624 -5.86 26.56 -35.16
CA CYS A 624 -6.10 25.51 -34.19
C CYS A 624 -7.43 24.75 -34.37
N SER A 625 -7.98 24.69 -35.59
CA SER A 625 -9.19 23.92 -35.89
C SER A 625 -9.02 22.42 -35.62
N GLN A 626 -7.79 21.92 -35.74
CA GLN A 626 -7.38 20.56 -35.48
C GLN A 626 -6.46 20.50 -34.25
N SER A 627 -7.08 20.48 -33.07
CA SER A 627 -6.40 20.30 -31.78
C SER A 627 -6.11 18.83 -31.52
N ARG A 628 -4.88 18.52 -31.08
CA ARG A 628 -4.41 17.16 -30.79
C ARG A 628 -3.52 17.13 -29.55
N ILE A 629 -3.49 16.00 -28.87
CA ILE A 629 -2.53 15.71 -27.80
C ILE A 629 -1.69 14.53 -28.26
N TYR A 630 -0.37 14.72 -28.25
CA TYR A 630 0.59 13.66 -28.52
C TYR A 630 1.21 13.19 -27.21
N VAL A 631 1.54 11.91 -27.15
CA VAL A 631 2.30 11.28 -26.07
C VAL A 631 3.48 10.56 -26.72
N ARG A 632 4.65 10.63 -26.10
CA ARG A 632 5.86 9.99 -26.59
C ARG A 632 6.23 8.81 -25.70
N ASP A 633 6.37 7.64 -26.32
CA ASP A 633 7.09 6.52 -25.72
C ASP A 633 8.61 6.67 -26.00
N ASP A 634 9.38 5.66 -25.64
CA ASP A 634 10.82 5.70 -25.84
C ASP A 634 11.27 5.93 -27.30
N ASN A 635 10.43 5.58 -28.28
CA ASN A 635 10.82 5.50 -29.68
C ASN A 635 10.08 6.54 -30.55
N ALA A 636 8.78 6.72 -30.37
CA ALA A 636 7.88 7.39 -31.30
C ALA A 636 6.85 8.29 -30.60
N TRP A 637 6.32 9.22 -31.39
CA TRP A 637 5.18 10.05 -30.98
C TRP A 637 3.88 9.37 -31.38
N HIS A 638 2.96 9.24 -30.43
CA HIS A 638 1.62 8.67 -30.60
C HIS A 638 0.59 9.75 -30.40
N GLN A 639 -0.41 9.82 -31.28
CA GLN A 639 -1.53 10.74 -31.12
C GLN A 639 -2.59 10.07 -30.26
N LEU A 640 -3.02 10.72 -29.16
CA LEU A 640 -4.13 10.20 -28.37
C LEU A 640 -5.46 10.36 -29.13
N PRO A 641 -6.32 9.34 -29.15
CA PRO A 641 -7.60 9.36 -29.87
C PRO A 641 -8.70 10.09 -29.08
N ILE A 642 -8.45 11.36 -28.73
CA ILE A 642 -9.37 12.18 -27.93
C ILE A 642 -10.42 12.84 -28.84
N GLN A 643 -11.70 12.68 -28.48
CA GLN A 643 -12.83 13.30 -29.17
C GLN A 643 -13.35 14.48 -28.34
N PHE A 644 -12.84 15.69 -28.59
CA PHE A 644 -13.23 16.90 -27.84
C PHE A 644 -14.70 17.33 -28.02
N GLY A 645 -15.35 16.91 -29.12
CA GLY A 645 -16.69 17.37 -29.51
C GLY A 645 -16.65 18.35 -30.69
N ASN A 646 -17.81 18.59 -31.31
CA ASN A 646 -17.89 19.53 -32.43
C ASN A 646 -17.62 20.95 -31.94
N GLY A 647 -16.75 21.67 -32.64
CA GLY A 647 -16.47 23.06 -32.33
C GLY A 647 -15.60 23.33 -31.10
N ILE A 648 -15.18 22.30 -30.37
CA ILE A 648 -14.27 22.44 -29.21
C ILE A 648 -12.84 22.29 -29.69
N ARG A 649 -12.02 23.30 -29.42
CA ARG A 649 -10.59 23.34 -29.78
C ARG A 649 -9.75 24.07 -28.75
N PHE A 650 -8.44 23.92 -28.84
CA PHE A 650 -7.50 24.77 -28.15
C PHE A 650 -7.65 26.24 -28.58
N PRO A 651 -7.71 27.19 -27.62
CA PRO A 651 -7.83 28.61 -27.91
C PRO A 651 -6.56 29.18 -28.56
N LEU A 652 -6.76 30.14 -29.46
CA LEU A 652 -5.67 30.93 -30.01
C LEU A 652 -5.21 31.97 -28.98
N ARG A 653 -3.94 32.35 -29.06
CA ARG A 653 -3.33 33.34 -28.16
C ARG A 653 -4.11 34.66 -28.08
N ASP A 654 -4.63 35.14 -29.21
CA ASP A 654 -5.37 36.40 -29.28
C ASP A 654 -6.77 36.34 -28.67
N GLU A 655 -7.30 35.15 -28.44
CA GLU A 655 -8.60 34.91 -27.79
C GLU A 655 -8.52 35.09 -26.28
N PHE A 656 -7.31 35.05 -25.70
CA PHE A 656 -7.12 35.36 -24.29
C PHE A 656 -7.03 36.86 -24.04
N PRO A 657 -7.57 37.36 -22.91
CA PRO A 657 -7.33 38.73 -22.47
C PRO A 657 -5.86 38.93 -22.05
N SER A 658 -5.36 40.17 -22.13
CA SER A 658 -4.09 40.52 -21.48
C SER A 658 -4.21 40.28 -19.97
N PRO A 659 -3.22 39.70 -19.27
CA PRO A 659 -1.85 39.39 -19.70
C PRO A 659 -1.64 37.99 -20.30
N PHE A 660 -2.68 37.19 -20.47
CA PHE A 660 -2.58 35.76 -20.85
C PHE A 660 -2.34 35.52 -22.34
N LYS A 661 -2.46 36.55 -23.20
CA LYS A 661 -2.17 36.46 -24.66
C LYS A 661 -0.81 35.86 -25.00
N GLN A 662 0.16 35.97 -24.11
CA GLN A 662 1.54 35.56 -24.35
C GLN A 662 1.84 34.13 -23.85
N ILE A 663 0.88 33.47 -23.20
CA ILE A 663 1.08 32.20 -22.52
C ILE A 663 0.55 31.07 -23.42
N PRO A 664 1.39 30.09 -23.81
CA PRO A 664 0.91 28.91 -24.51
C PRO A 664 -0.04 28.09 -23.63
N ILE A 665 -0.90 27.30 -24.26
CA ILE A 665 -1.81 26.40 -23.54
C ILE A 665 -1.00 25.44 -22.66
N SER A 666 -1.50 25.23 -21.45
CA SER A 666 -0.96 24.27 -20.51
C SER A 666 -2.04 23.26 -20.16
N ILE A 667 -1.65 22.00 -20.07
CA ILE A 667 -2.45 20.94 -19.46
C ILE A 667 -1.93 20.77 -18.04
N LYS A 668 -2.82 20.63 -17.06
CA LYS A 668 -2.47 20.32 -15.67
C LYS A 668 -2.88 18.89 -15.35
N ILE A 669 -2.05 18.20 -14.57
CA ILE A 669 -2.22 16.80 -14.23
C ILE A 669 -2.60 16.68 -12.75
N ALA A 670 -3.59 15.84 -12.48
CA ALA A 670 -3.87 15.28 -11.16
C ALA A 670 -4.77 14.06 -11.34
N ASP A 671 -4.74 13.12 -10.40
CA ASP A 671 -5.75 12.06 -10.34
C ASP A 671 -7.04 12.63 -9.71
N TYR A 672 -7.94 13.18 -10.55
CA TYR A 672 -9.09 13.96 -10.10
C TYR A 672 -10.17 13.07 -9.49
N ASN A 673 -10.31 11.85 -9.98
CA ASN A 673 -11.28 10.86 -9.50
C ASN A 673 -10.69 9.87 -8.46
N LEU A 674 -9.39 9.94 -8.20
CA LEU A 674 -8.61 9.08 -7.30
C LEU A 674 -8.64 7.59 -7.70
N ASP A 675 -8.69 7.28 -9.00
CA ASP A 675 -8.72 5.91 -9.52
C ASP A 675 -7.33 5.29 -9.77
N GLY A 676 -6.27 6.06 -9.50
CA GLY A 676 -4.88 5.68 -9.69
C GLY A 676 -4.31 6.13 -11.03
N TYR A 677 -5.11 6.66 -11.96
CA TYR A 677 -4.63 7.13 -13.26
C TYR A 677 -4.69 8.66 -13.34
N PRO A 678 -3.64 9.34 -13.81
CA PRO A 678 -3.64 10.79 -13.88
C PRO A 678 -4.66 11.31 -14.91
N ASP A 679 -5.52 12.21 -14.46
CA ASP A 679 -6.46 12.98 -15.29
C ASP A 679 -5.84 14.32 -15.70
N MET A 680 -6.53 15.02 -16.59
CA MET A 680 -6.07 16.30 -17.14
C MET A 680 -7.10 17.40 -16.96
N VAL A 681 -6.64 18.63 -16.80
CA VAL A 681 -7.48 19.81 -17.02
C VAL A 681 -6.79 20.81 -17.93
N THR A 682 -7.56 21.41 -18.84
CA THR A 682 -7.07 22.46 -19.73
C THR A 682 -8.18 23.43 -20.11
N VAL A 683 -7.81 24.53 -20.76
CA VAL A 683 -8.74 25.55 -21.26
C VAL A 683 -8.95 25.34 -22.76
N MET A 684 -10.22 25.30 -23.17
CA MET A 684 -10.63 25.14 -24.56
C MET A 684 -11.52 26.30 -25.00
N ASN A 685 -11.53 26.60 -26.29
CA ASN A 685 -12.49 27.48 -26.92
C ASN A 685 -13.66 26.63 -27.43
N ASP A 686 -14.87 27.00 -27.03
CA ASP A 686 -16.10 26.49 -27.64
C ASP A 686 -16.53 27.46 -28.74
N SER A 687 -16.37 27.04 -29.99
CA SER A 687 -16.71 27.86 -31.15
C SER A 687 -18.21 28.08 -31.33
N GLU A 688 -19.08 27.27 -30.71
CA GLU A 688 -20.53 27.47 -30.79
C GLU A 688 -20.98 28.62 -29.88
N SER A 689 -20.49 28.67 -28.64
CA SER A 689 -20.74 29.79 -27.73
C SER A 689 -19.82 31.00 -27.94
N GLY A 690 -18.67 30.80 -28.57
CA GLY A 690 -17.61 31.81 -28.73
C GLY A 690 -16.87 32.12 -27.43
N THR A 691 -16.95 31.25 -26.43
CA THR A 691 -16.35 31.47 -25.10
C THR A 691 -15.27 30.44 -24.77
N THR A 692 -14.38 30.79 -23.85
CA THR A 692 -13.39 29.84 -23.32
C THR A 692 -13.94 29.11 -22.10
N ILE A 693 -13.71 27.81 -22.02
CA ILE A 693 -14.22 26.91 -20.99
C ILE A 693 -13.09 26.06 -20.42
N SER A 694 -13.15 25.69 -19.14
CA SER A 694 -12.29 24.63 -18.60
C SER A 694 -12.90 23.27 -18.90
N ILE A 695 -12.08 22.30 -19.33
CA ILE A 695 -12.50 20.91 -19.53
C ILE A 695 -11.58 20.00 -18.74
N VAL A 696 -12.18 19.14 -17.91
CA VAL A 696 -11.50 17.99 -17.30
C VAL A 696 -11.56 16.83 -18.29
N LEU A 697 -10.43 16.20 -18.57
CA LEU A 697 -10.33 15.00 -19.40
C LEU A 697 -10.01 13.84 -18.46
N LEU A 698 -10.94 12.89 -18.34
CA LEU A 698 -10.75 11.72 -17.48
C LEU A 698 -10.00 10.62 -18.22
N ASN A 699 -8.98 10.05 -17.58
CA ASN A 699 -8.18 8.96 -18.12
C ASN A 699 -8.93 7.62 -17.98
N GLN A 700 -9.34 7.02 -19.09
CA GLN A 700 -10.17 5.82 -19.10
C GLN A 700 -9.60 4.73 -20.04
N PRO A 701 -9.86 3.44 -19.75
CA PRO A 701 -9.51 2.37 -20.67
C PRO A 701 -10.21 2.55 -22.02
N CYS A 702 -9.53 2.19 -23.10
CA CYS A 702 -10.11 2.20 -24.43
C CYS A 702 -11.18 1.10 -24.58
N GLU A 703 -12.44 1.48 -24.82
CA GLU A 703 -13.55 0.55 -25.09
C GLU A 703 -14.01 0.59 -26.57
N GLY A 704 -14.31 -0.58 -27.14
CA GLY A 704 -14.95 -0.72 -28.47
C GLY A 704 -14.10 -0.32 -29.69
N ASP A 705 -14.73 -0.29 -30.88
CA ASP A 705 -14.17 -0.01 -32.23
C ASP A 705 -13.54 1.40 -32.39
N ILE A 706 -12.67 1.83 -31.48
CA ILE A 706 -11.84 3.04 -31.64
C ILE A 706 -10.90 2.78 -32.83
N LYS A 707 -11.22 3.39 -33.98
CA LYS A 707 -10.53 3.22 -35.28
C LYS A 707 -9.09 3.80 -35.35
N SER A 708 -8.38 3.87 -34.23
CA SER A 708 -6.98 4.31 -34.14
C SER A 708 -6.26 3.43 -33.11
N PRO A 709 -4.98 3.05 -33.30
CA PRO A 709 -4.28 2.25 -32.31
C PRO A 709 -4.25 3.02 -30.99
N CYS A 710 -4.95 2.50 -29.99
CA CYS A 710 -4.88 2.98 -28.62
C CYS A 710 -3.57 2.45 -28.02
N THR A 711 -2.44 3.11 -28.30
CA THR A 711 -1.09 2.61 -27.99
C THR A 711 -0.91 2.20 -26.53
N TYR A 712 -1.52 2.93 -25.60
CA TYR A 712 -1.39 2.75 -24.15
C TYR A 712 -2.59 2.02 -23.52
N ASN A 713 -3.48 1.42 -24.32
CA ASN A 713 -4.78 0.89 -23.88
C ASN A 713 -5.68 1.87 -23.11
N ARG A 714 -5.29 3.16 -23.04
CA ARG A 714 -6.01 4.25 -22.38
C ARG A 714 -6.21 5.44 -23.31
N THR A 715 -7.27 6.18 -23.04
CA THR A 715 -7.64 7.42 -23.73
C THR A 715 -8.21 8.41 -22.72
N PHE A 716 -8.46 9.64 -23.16
CA PHE A 716 -9.05 10.66 -22.32
C PHE A 716 -10.45 11.04 -22.80
N ILE A 717 -11.41 11.04 -21.88
CA ILE A 717 -12.80 11.42 -22.16
C ILE A 717 -13.08 12.81 -21.59
N PRO A 718 -13.37 13.81 -22.46
CA PRO A 718 -13.75 15.14 -22.04
C PRO A 718 -15.06 15.15 -21.24
N GLN A 719 -15.04 15.75 -20.05
CA GLN A 719 -16.21 15.93 -19.21
C GLN A 719 -16.95 17.22 -19.62
N THR A 720 -17.92 17.08 -20.53
CA THR A 720 -18.65 18.19 -21.15
C THR A 720 -20.04 18.44 -20.54
N HIS A 721 -20.32 17.92 -19.35
CA HIS A 721 -21.65 18.05 -18.75
C HIS A 721 -22.06 19.53 -18.61
N GLU A 722 -23.22 19.90 -19.18
CA GLU A 722 -23.71 21.30 -19.26
C GLU A 722 -23.58 22.09 -17.95
N LYS A 723 -23.81 21.48 -16.78
CA LYS A 723 -23.70 22.16 -15.47
C LYS A 723 -22.28 22.61 -15.14
N PHE A 724 -21.28 21.84 -15.52
CA PHE A 724 -19.86 22.13 -15.29
C PHE A 724 -19.36 23.19 -16.28
N VAL A 725 -19.71 23.03 -17.57
CA VAL A 725 -19.38 24.00 -18.63
C VAL A 725 -19.97 25.38 -18.32
N LEU A 726 -21.25 25.45 -17.92
CA LEU A 726 -21.91 26.71 -17.54
C LEU A 726 -21.26 27.39 -16.33
N ALA A 727 -20.67 26.62 -15.41
CA ALA A 727 -20.04 27.16 -14.21
C ALA A 727 -18.67 27.79 -14.50
N ALA A 728 -17.97 27.30 -15.53
CA ALA A 728 -16.59 27.64 -15.86
C ALA A 728 -16.43 28.29 -17.27
N THR A 729 -17.38 29.10 -17.70
CA THR A 729 -17.24 29.94 -18.91
C THR A 729 -16.31 31.14 -18.68
N ASN A 730 -15.82 31.75 -19.75
CA ASN A 730 -14.81 32.83 -19.75
C ASN A 730 -13.54 32.47 -18.96
N THR A 731 -13.18 31.19 -19.00
CA THR A 731 -12.00 30.68 -18.31
C THR A 731 -10.73 31.07 -19.03
N THR A 732 -9.75 31.57 -18.29
CA THR A 732 -8.44 31.95 -18.82
C THR A 732 -7.32 31.02 -18.31
N LEU A 733 -7.49 30.43 -17.12
CA LEU A 733 -6.56 29.48 -16.53
C LEU A 733 -7.35 28.45 -15.71
N ALA A 734 -6.93 27.19 -15.74
CA ALA A 734 -7.48 26.14 -14.92
C ALA A 734 -6.34 25.29 -14.33
N ALA A 735 -6.49 24.85 -13.08
CA ALA A 735 -5.55 23.98 -12.39
C ALA A 735 -6.26 23.15 -11.31
N PHE A 736 -5.66 22.02 -10.95
CA PHE A 736 -6.09 21.24 -9.79
C PHE A 736 -5.51 21.83 -8.51
N PHE A 737 -6.30 21.81 -7.42
CA PHE A 737 -5.91 22.34 -6.13
C PHE A 737 -6.71 21.65 -5.02
N ASP A 738 -6.11 21.27 -3.90
CA ASP A 738 -6.85 20.71 -2.75
C ASP A 738 -7.13 21.84 -1.74
N ILE A 739 -8.32 22.45 -1.82
CA ILE A 739 -8.60 23.68 -1.06
C ILE A 739 -8.79 23.44 0.44
N LEU A 740 -9.14 22.21 0.82
CA LEU A 740 -9.44 21.83 2.19
C LEU A 740 -8.35 20.95 2.81
N GLU A 741 -7.25 20.70 2.09
CA GLU A 741 -6.21 19.78 2.55
C GLU A 741 -6.77 18.40 2.95
N ASN A 742 -7.77 17.94 2.18
CA ASN A 742 -8.51 16.72 2.46
C ASN A 742 -8.12 15.54 1.53
N GLY A 743 -7.20 15.79 0.60
CA GLY A 743 -6.66 14.84 -0.38
C GLY A 743 -7.50 14.65 -1.63
N TYR A 744 -8.60 15.40 -1.79
CA TYR A 744 -9.41 15.38 -3.00
C TYR A 744 -9.06 16.58 -3.88
N PRO A 745 -8.51 16.37 -5.09
CA PRO A 745 -8.24 17.48 -6.00
C PRO A 745 -9.54 18.21 -6.38
N ASP A 746 -9.62 19.48 -6.01
CA ASP A 746 -10.64 20.42 -6.47
C ASP A 746 -10.18 21.11 -7.75
N LEU A 747 -11.10 21.83 -8.39
CA LEU A 747 -10.80 22.60 -9.59
C LEU A 747 -10.70 24.09 -9.30
N LEU A 748 -9.56 24.68 -9.61
CA LEU A 748 -9.30 26.11 -9.53
C LEU A 748 -9.33 26.73 -10.93
N VAL A 749 -10.13 27.78 -11.11
CA VAL A 749 -10.37 28.44 -12.40
C VAL A 749 -10.23 29.95 -12.27
N VAL A 750 -9.52 30.57 -13.19
CA VAL A 750 -9.47 32.03 -13.34
C VAL A 750 -10.47 32.43 -14.42
N GLN A 751 -11.46 33.21 -14.04
CA GLN A 751 -12.49 33.74 -14.95
C GLN A 751 -12.35 35.24 -15.06
N LYS A 752 -12.60 35.78 -16.26
CA LYS A 752 -12.71 37.23 -16.45
C LYS A 752 -14.16 37.67 -16.23
N ASP A 753 -14.36 38.66 -15.36
CA ASP A 753 -15.67 39.22 -15.08
C ASP A 753 -16.07 40.35 -16.06
N GLU A 754 -17.31 40.82 -15.95
CA GLU A 754 -17.85 41.91 -16.80
C GLU A 754 -17.09 43.24 -16.64
N ASN A 755 -16.39 43.42 -15.51
CA ASN A 755 -15.61 44.62 -15.21
C ASN A 755 -14.16 44.53 -15.71
N GLU A 756 -13.84 43.53 -16.55
CA GLU A 756 -12.49 43.26 -17.05
C GLU A 756 -11.48 42.90 -15.95
N THR A 757 -11.96 42.43 -14.80
CA THR A 757 -11.14 41.95 -13.68
C THR A 757 -11.10 40.42 -13.63
N PHE A 758 -9.97 39.87 -13.19
CA PHE A 758 -9.83 38.42 -13.07
C PHE A 758 -10.21 37.95 -11.68
N LYS A 759 -11.10 36.97 -11.65
CA LYS A 759 -11.61 36.33 -10.44
C LYS A 759 -11.12 34.90 -10.38
N LEU A 760 -10.47 34.55 -9.28
CA LEU A 760 -10.13 33.17 -8.97
C LEU A 760 -11.34 32.47 -8.36
N THR A 761 -11.71 31.32 -8.88
CA THR A 761 -12.85 30.53 -8.40
C THR A 761 -12.41 29.09 -8.17
N ALA A 762 -12.67 28.57 -6.98
CA ALA A 762 -12.55 27.16 -6.67
C ALA A 762 -13.91 26.46 -6.74
N PHE A 763 -13.95 25.33 -7.44
CA PHE A 763 -15.06 24.40 -7.53
C PHE A 763 -14.71 23.16 -6.74
N GLN A 764 -15.36 23.00 -5.59
CA GLN A 764 -15.11 21.86 -4.73
C GLN A 764 -15.54 20.55 -5.41
N ASN A 765 -14.64 19.59 -5.46
CA ASN A 765 -14.92 18.24 -5.91
C ASN A 765 -15.72 17.49 -4.82
N SER A 766 -16.82 16.86 -5.23
CA SER A 766 -17.77 16.22 -4.31
C SER A 766 -17.84 14.71 -4.56
N ILE A 767 -16.67 14.07 -4.68
CA ILE A 767 -16.59 12.62 -4.84
C ILE A 767 -17.29 11.93 -3.68
N VAL A 768 -18.15 10.97 -4.02
CA VAL A 768 -18.92 10.16 -3.08
C VAL A 768 -17.96 9.22 -2.33
N GLN A 769 -18.16 9.08 -1.02
CA GLN A 769 -17.33 8.29 -0.12
C GLN A 769 -17.13 6.86 -0.67
N ASP A 770 -15.87 6.47 -0.87
CA ASP A 770 -15.28 5.10 -0.91
C ASP A 770 -13.95 5.03 -1.67
N VAL A 771 -13.44 6.13 -2.26
CA VAL A 771 -12.09 6.18 -2.86
C VAL A 771 -11.02 6.62 -1.87
N HIS A 772 -9.80 6.10 -2.04
CA HIS A 772 -8.66 6.37 -1.17
C HIS A 772 -7.50 7.03 -1.91
N PHE A 773 -6.60 7.70 -1.18
CA PHE A 773 -5.42 8.33 -1.73
C PHE A 773 -4.19 8.18 -0.83
N ILE A 774 -3.00 8.44 -1.37
CA ILE A 774 -1.80 8.78 -0.59
C ILE A 774 -1.27 10.13 -1.06
N LYS A 775 -0.91 10.98 -0.09
CA LYS A 775 -0.22 12.24 -0.34
C LYS A 775 1.24 12.11 0.03
N VAL A 776 2.15 12.40 -0.90
CA VAL A 776 3.60 12.33 -0.70
C VAL A 776 4.18 13.73 -0.86
N MET A 777 4.89 14.21 0.17
CA MET A 777 5.60 15.47 0.18
C MET A 777 7.06 15.22 0.55
N VAL A 778 7.99 15.68 -0.28
CA VAL A 778 9.43 15.54 -0.05
C VAL A 778 10.03 16.93 0.17
N LEU A 779 10.61 17.15 1.34
CA LEU A 779 11.21 18.44 1.72
C LEU A 779 12.69 18.51 1.30
N SER A 780 13.25 19.72 1.24
CA SER A 780 14.70 19.93 1.05
C SER A 780 15.53 19.27 2.16
N SER A 781 16.74 18.84 1.82
CA SER A 781 17.75 18.37 2.79
C SER A 781 18.59 19.50 3.41
N SER A 782 18.46 20.74 2.93
CA SER A 782 19.26 21.88 3.39
C SER A 782 19.13 22.04 4.91
N MET A 783 20.29 22.18 5.58
CA MET A 783 20.39 22.04 7.04
C MET A 783 19.46 23.00 7.78
N CYS A 784 18.39 22.46 8.36
CA CYS A 784 17.72 23.14 9.45
C CYS A 784 18.52 22.98 10.75
N THR A 785 19.67 23.66 10.84
CA THR A 785 20.50 23.75 12.06
C THR A 785 19.69 24.23 13.27
N THR A 786 18.59 24.96 13.04
CA THR A 786 17.63 25.40 14.06
C THR A 786 16.48 24.42 14.34
N CYS A 787 16.17 23.46 13.46
CA CYS A 787 15.05 22.54 13.65
C CYS A 787 15.30 21.49 14.75
N SER A 788 16.57 21.19 15.05
CA SER A 788 16.92 20.35 16.21
C SER A 788 16.40 20.94 17.53
N SER A 789 16.08 22.25 17.56
CA SER A 789 15.50 22.95 18.71
C SER A 789 14.01 23.31 18.58
N GLN A 790 13.43 23.25 17.37
CA GLN A 790 12.04 23.65 17.13
C GLN A 790 11.10 22.45 17.06
N LYS A 791 9.98 22.52 17.80
CA LYS A 791 8.93 21.49 17.78
C LYS A 791 8.16 21.38 16.44
N LYS A 792 8.32 22.34 15.52
CA LYS A 792 7.58 22.41 14.24
C LYS A 792 8.52 22.16 13.06
N LEU A 793 8.14 21.24 12.17
CA LEU A 793 8.83 21.00 10.90
C LEU A 793 8.60 22.15 9.91
N PRO A 794 9.49 22.36 8.94
CA PRO A 794 9.33 23.36 7.90
C PRO A 794 8.55 22.82 6.70
N TYR A 795 7.23 22.70 6.84
CA TYR A 795 6.36 22.17 5.79
C TYR A 795 6.26 23.06 4.53
N GLY A 796 6.66 24.32 4.65
CA GLY A 796 6.64 25.33 3.59
C GLY A 796 7.77 25.30 2.58
N ASN A 797 8.45 24.18 2.37
CA ASN A 797 9.55 24.11 1.41
C ASN A 797 9.10 23.45 0.10
N ASN A 798 8.98 24.26 -0.95
CA ASN A 798 8.73 23.80 -2.31
C ASN A 798 10.04 23.31 -2.95
N GLN A 799 10.27 22.01 -2.92
CA GLN A 799 11.44 21.39 -3.53
C GLN A 799 11.08 20.74 -4.88
N PRO A 800 11.62 21.20 -6.01
CA PRO A 800 11.41 20.58 -7.32
C PRO A 800 12.24 19.31 -7.54
N GLY A 801 11.78 18.46 -8.46
CA GLY A 801 12.53 17.31 -8.96
C GLY A 801 12.61 16.11 -8.01
N GLN A 802 11.67 15.97 -7.08
CA GLN A 802 11.64 14.82 -6.17
C GLN A 802 10.79 13.70 -6.80
N SER A 803 11.46 12.62 -7.23
CA SER A 803 10.82 11.49 -7.91
C SER A 803 10.15 10.56 -6.92
N ILE A 804 8.94 10.12 -7.24
CA ILE A 804 8.10 9.26 -6.40
C ILE A 804 7.60 8.12 -7.27
N LYS A 805 7.87 6.88 -6.84
CA LYS A 805 7.33 5.67 -7.46
C LYS A 805 6.57 4.86 -6.42
N MET A 806 5.34 4.47 -6.75
CA MET A 806 4.46 3.69 -5.89
C MET A 806 4.17 2.35 -6.54
N GLU A 807 4.18 1.28 -5.76
CA GLU A 807 3.76 -0.06 -6.19
C GLU A 807 2.58 -0.49 -5.31
N THR A 808 1.48 -0.91 -5.93
CA THR A 808 0.30 -1.43 -5.24
C THR A 808 -0.34 -2.58 -6.01
N ILE A 809 -0.72 -3.64 -5.33
CA ILE A 809 -1.53 -4.71 -5.94
C ILE A 809 -3.01 -4.31 -5.89
N THR A 810 -3.67 -4.40 -7.05
CA THR A 810 -5.12 -4.28 -7.18
C THR A 810 -5.71 -5.50 -7.88
N ILE A 811 -7.04 -5.58 -7.89
CA ILE A 811 -7.80 -6.62 -8.58
C ILE A 811 -8.44 -5.97 -9.81
N MET A 812 -7.89 -6.24 -11.00
CA MET A 812 -8.54 -5.89 -12.28
C MET A 812 -9.11 -7.14 -12.96
N ASN A 813 -10.34 -7.04 -13.46
CA ASN A 813 -10.95 -8.02 -14.37
C ASN A 813 -10.95 -9.48 -13.88
N GLY A 814 -11.02 -9.70 -12.56
CA GLY A 814 -11.02 -11.05 -11.98
C GLY A 814 -9.66 -11.77 -12.01
N ILE A 815 -8.61 -11.09 -12.47
CA ILE A 815 -7.21 -11.53 -12.31
C ILE A 815 -6.78 -11.13 -10.89
N LYS A 816 -6.40 -12.13 -10.09
CA LYS A 816 -5.74 -11.89 -8.81
C LYS A 816 -4.30 -11.46 -9.10
N ASP A 817 -3.82 -10.45 -8.38
CA ASP A 817 -2.41 -10.00 -8.35
C ASP A 817 -1.95 -9.13 -9.53
N TYR A 818 -2.71 -8.09 -9.92
CA TYR A 818 -2.22 -7.06 -10.84
C TYR A 818 -1.49 -5.97 -10.05
N THR A 819 -0.17 -5.86 -10.23
CA THR A 819 0.62 -4.76 -9.65
C THR A 819 0.52 -3.53 -10.55
N ILE A 820 -0.04 -2.46 -10.00
CA ILE A 820 0.02 -1.11 -10.57
C ILE A 820 1.31 -0.46 -10.09
N GLN A 821 2.05 0.16 -11.01
CA GLN A 821 3.19 1.02 -10.69
C GLN A 821 2.83 2.44 -11.07
N LEU A 822 3.06 3.40 -10.19
CA LEU A 822 2.73 4.80 -10.44
C LEU A 822 3.95 5.66 -10.22
N ALA A 823 4.33 6.41 -11.24
CA ALA A 823 5.41 7.37 -11.17
C ALA A 823 4.89 8.83 -11.19
N ALA A 824 5.53 9.68 -10.41
CA ALA A 824 5.27 11.12 -10.39
C ALA A 824 6.52 11.86 -9.92
N VAL A 825 6.64 13.12 -10.32
CA VAL A 825 7.72 14.01 -9.85
C VAL A 825 7.10 15.25 -9.21
N GLN A 826 7.52 15.55 -7.99
CA GLN A 826 7.12 16.76 -7.29
C GLN A 826 7.67 17.99 -8.01
N MET A 827 6.78 18.90 -8.41
CA MET A 827 7.14 20.13 -9.12
C MET A 827 8.09 19.86 -10.30
N SER A 828 7.67 18.96 -11.19
CA SER A 828 8.39 18.53 -12.39
C SER A 828 8.70 19.70 -13.33
N GLN A 829 7.88 20.74 -13.27
CA GLN A 829 8.00 21.96 -14.06
C GLN A 829 7.69 23.19 -13.22
N ALA A 830 8.26 24.32 -13.62
CA ALA A 830 8.01 25.60 -12.98
C ALA A 830 8.05 26.76 -13.97
N GLY A 831 7.28 27.81 -13.65
CA GLY A 831 7.05 28.98 -14.50
C GLY A 831 5.83 28.82 -15.41
N GLN A 832 5.54 29.82 -16.24
CA GLN A 832 4.50 29.85 -17.27
C GLN A 832 3.10 29.56 -16.70
N LEU A 833 2.88 29.96 -15.45
CA LEU A 833 1.67 29.64 -14.70
C LEU A 833 1.38 28.11 -14.70
N THR A 834 2.42 27.27 -14.58
CA THR A 834 2.25 25.81 -14.48
C THR A 834 1.42 25.44 -13.24
N LEU A 835 1.61 26.14 -12.11
CA LEU A 835 0.81 25.97 -10.89
C LEU A 835 0.80 24.53 -10.34
N GLU A 836 1.96 23.87 -10.31
CA GLU A 836 2.10 22.56 -9.65
C GLU A 836 2.07 22.69 -8.12
N LEU A 837 1.53 21.67 -7.45
CA LEU A 837 1.51 21.59 -6.00
C LEU A 837 2.87 21.10 -5.47
N PRO A 838 3.28 21.50 -4.26
CA PRO A 838 4.56 21.08 -3.66
C PRO A 838 4.49 19.67 -3.04
N TYR A 839 3.63 18.82 -3.59
CA TYR A 839 3.43 17.43 -3.20
C TYR A 839 2.72 16.70 -4.34
N VAL A 840 2.70 15.38 -4.27
CA VAL A 840 1.94 14.51 -5.18
C VAL A 840 0.79 13.86 -4.42
N ILE A 841 -0.39 13.82 -5.02
CA ILE A 841 -1.51 12.97 -4.59
C ILE A 841 -1.65 11.85 -5.60
N ILE A 842 -1.69 10.62 -5.11
CA ILE A 842 -1.89 9.42 -5.91
C ILE A 842 -3.16 8.72 -5.42
N GLY A 843 -4.12 8.49 -6.30
CA GLY A 843 -5.34 7.74 -5.96
C GLY A 843 -5.08 6.24 -5.87
N LEU A 844 -5.93 5.56 -5.12
CA LEU A 844 -5.88 4.11 -4.89
C LEU A 844 -7.17 3.41 -5.32
N GLY A 845 -8.15 4.16 -5.83
CA GLY A 845 -9.49 3.67 -6.13
C GLY A 845 -10.27 3.24 -4.88
N SER A 846 -11.28 2.40 -5.10
CA SER A 846 -12.20 1.94 -4.06
C SER A 846 -11.73 0.70 -3.29
N THR A 847 -10.56 0.16 -3.59
CA THR A 847 -10.04 -1.05 -2.95
C THR A 847 -9.22 -0.71 -1.69
N PRO A 848 -9.59 -1.22 -0.50
CA PRO A 848 -8.87 -0.95 0.73
C PRO A 848 -7.63 -1.84 0.84
N ASN A 849 -6.61 -1.56 0.03
CA ASN A 849 -5.31 -2.23 0.12
C ASN A 849 -4.28 -1.29 0.78
N PHE A 850 -3.37 -1.86 1.57
CA PHE A 850 -2.16 -1.15 1.97
C PHE A 850 -1.30 -0.94 0.73
N VAL A 851 -0.64 0.21 0.64
CA VAL A 851 0.34 0.42 -0.42
C VAL A 851 1.63 -0.33 -0.04
N GLU A 852 2.07 -1.21 -0.93
CA GLU A 852 3.20 -2.12 -0.70
C GLU A 852 4.50 -1.37 -0.58
N LYS A 853 4.78 -0.49 -1.55
CA LYS A 853 6.01 0.29 -1.61
C LYS A 853 5.76 1.71 -2.11
N ILE A 854 6.39 2.67 -1.45
CA ILE A 854 6.58 4.03 -1.94
C ILE A 854 8.09 4.28 -1.93
N THR A 855 8.68 4.47 -3.10
CA THR A 855 10.08 4.81 -3.27
C THR A 855 10.20 6.29 -3.60
N VAL A 856 10.99 7.01 -2.83
CA VAL A 856 11.28 8.43 -3.03
C VAL A 856 12.73 8.56 -3.44
N GLY A 857 12.98 9.18 -4.59
CA GLY A 857 14.29 9.56 -5.10
C GLY A 857 14.50 11.06 -5.07
N VAL A 858 15.73 11.49 -4.81
CA VAL A 858 16.14 12.89 -4.79
C VAL A 858 17.36 13.08 -5.69
N PRO A 859 17.55 14.26 -6.33
CA PRO A 859 18.71 14.52 -7.18
C PRO A 859 20.05 14.27 -6.47
N PRO A 860 21.00 13.53 -7.07
CA PRO A 860 22.30 13.23 -6.48
C PRO A 860 23.24 14.43 -6.55
N ASN A 861 24.14 14.53 -5.56
CA ASN A 861 25.33 15.36 -5.69
C ASN A 861 26.40 14.63 -6.54
N ARG A 862 27.42 15.35 -7.01
CA ARG A 862 28.52 14.87 -7.87
C ARG A 862 29.20 13.56 -7.43
N ASP A 863 29.13 13.21 -6.14
CA ASP A 863 29.83 12.09 -5.52
C ASP A 863 28.94 10.88 -5.18
N SER A 864 27.63 10.92 -5.46
CA SER A 864 26.66 9.87 -5.10
C SER A 864 25.93 9.30 -6.31
N ASN A 865 25.81 7.98 -6.40
CA ASN A 865 25.13 7.34 -7.53
C ASN A 865 23.70 6.85 -7.23
N LYS A 866 23.24 6.86 -5.97
CA LYS A 866 21.89 6.41 -5.58
C LYS A 866 21.39 7.13 -4.34
N LEU A 867 20.48 8.10 -4.50
CA LEU A 867 19.80 8.79 -3.40
C LEU A 867 18.29 8.52 -3.46
N TYR A 868 17.89 7.29 -3.15
CA TYR A 868 16.48 6.94 -3.01
C TYR A 868 16.24 6.07 -1.78
N ARG A 869 15.01 6.10 -1.25
CA ARG A 869 14.56 5.25 -0.16
C ARG A 869 13.15 4.72 -0.41
N THR A 870 12.98 3.44 -0.14
CA THR A 870 11.68 2.77 -0.15
C THR A 870 11.09 2.69 1.25
N TYR A 871 9.79 2.96 1.32
CA TYR A 871 8.96 2.78 2.50
C TYR A 871 7.85 1.79 2.18
N THR A 872 7.47 0.94 3.14
CA THR A 872 6.51 -0.16 2.90
C THR A 872 5.31 -0.08 3.84
N GLN A 873 4.23 -0.76 3.45
CA GLN A 873 3.00 -0.92 4.26
C GLN A 873 2.33 0.42 4.64
N MET A 874 2.13 1.28 3.65
CA MET A 874 1.49 2.58 3.87
C MET A 874 -0.02 2.45 4.01
N ILE A 875 -0.57 3.25 4.93
CA ILE A 875 -2.01 3.28 5.23
C ILE A 875 -2.69 4.21 4.22
N PRO A 876 -3.77 3.79 3.54
CA PRO A 876 -4.57 4.68 2.70
C PRO A 876 -5.11 5.90 3.46
N ASN A 877 -5.41 6.99 2.74
CA ASN A 877 -5.84 8.27 3.30
C ASN A 877 -4.84 8.85 4.31
N SER A 878 -3.56 8.72 3.98
CA SER A 878 -2.47 9.27 4.77
C SER A 878 -1.57 10.18 3.94
N GLN A 879 -0.91 11.10 4.64
CA GLN A 879 0.14 11.95 4.11
C GLN A 879 1.48 11.49 4.67
N ILE A 880 2.42 11.18 3.80
CA ILE A 880 3.83 10.97 4.17
C ILE A 880 4.65 12.21 3.82
N VAL A 881 5.35 12.73 4.81
CA VAL A 881 6.34 13.79 4.67
C VAL A 881 7.73 13.20 4.81
N VAL A 882 8.51 13.19 3.73
CA VAL A 882 9.88 12.69 3.68
C VAL A 882 10.86 13.85 3.85
N ILE A 883 11.85 13.66 4.72
CA ILE A 883 12.88 14.63 5.06
C ILE A 883 14.24 13.97 4.79
N PRO A 884 14.89 14.28 3.67
CA PRO A 884 16.11 13.59 3.21
C PRO A 884 17.36 14.03 3.98
N ILE A 885 17.37 13.85 5.30
CA ILE A 885 18.49 14.22 6.19
C ILE A 885 18.99 12.98 6.94
N PRO A 886 20.30 12.68 6.90
CA PRO A 886 21.32 13.31 6.05
C PRO A 886 21.16 12.88 4.58
N LEU A 887 21.36 13.83 3.64
CA LEU A 887 21.16 13.63 2.20
C LEU A 887 21.88 12.38 1.67
N MET A 888 23.15 12.23 2.01
CA MET A 888 24.04 11.16 1.52
C MET A 888 23.77 9.77 2.14
N ASN A 889 22.78 9.62 3.02
CA ASN A 889 22.43 8.33 3.60
C ASN A 889 20.90 8.14 3.60
N PRO A 890 20.34 7.67 2.47
CA PRO A 890 18.91 7.46 2.31
C PRO A 890 18.26 6.65 3.44
N GLU A 891 18.92 5.58 3.90
CA GLU A 891 18.44 4.72 5.00
C GLU A 891 18.19 5.46 6.32
N LYS A 892 18.82 6.63 6.50
CA LYS A 892 18.66 7.47 7.70
C LYS A 892 17.68 8.63 7.54
N TRP A 893 17.11 8.83 6.35
CA TRP A 893 16.11 9.87 6.13
C TRP A 893 14.96 9.78 7.15
N HIS A 894 14.41 10.93 7.53
CA HIS A 894 13.28 10.96 8.44
C HIS A 894 11.98 10.95 7.63
N SER A 895 10.96 10.25 8.11
CA SER A 895 9.61 10.34 7.56
C SER A 895 8.61 10.57 8.69
N LYS A 896 7.54 11.31 8.38
CA LYS A 896 6.37 11.46 9.27
C LYS A 896 5.11 11.10 8.51
N LEU A 897 4.30 10.26 9.13
CA LEU A 897 2.99 9.85 8.62
C LEU A 897 1.90 10.64 9.36
N PHE A 898 1.04 11.31 8.62
CA PHE A 898 -0.16 11.97 9.12
C PHE A 898 -1.38 11.24 8.60
N LEU A 899 -2.30 10.90 9.50
CA LEU A 899 -3.58 10.31 9.12
C LEU A 899 -4.58 11.43 8.89
N THR A 900 -5.23 11.43 7.72
CA THR A 900 -6.30 12.39 7.45
C THR A 900 -7.50 12.03 8.34
N PRO A 901 -7.95 12.94 9.23
CA PRO A 901 -8.98 12.61 10.21
C PRO A 901 -10.33 12.39 9.51
N SER A 902 -10.69 11.12 9.30
CA SER A 902 -12.03 10.78 8.83
C SER A 902 -13.05 11.11 9.92
N ARG A 903 -14.19 11.72 9.54
CA ARG A 903 -15.34 11.92 10.46
C ARG A 903 -15.75 10.60 11.12
N MET A 904 -15.52 9.47 10.46
CA MET A 904 -15.76 8.14 11.01
C MET A 904 -15.00 7.89 12.30
N ILE A 905 -13.78 8.41 12.48
CA ILE A 905 -12.97 8.16 13.70
C ILE A 905 -13.68 8.73 14.94
N LEU A 906 -14.25 9.94 14.85
CA LEU A 906 -14.99 10.53 15.95
C LEU A 906 -16.30 9.79 16.22
N HIS A 907 -17.03 9.41 15.17
CA HIS A 907 -18.29 8.65 15.32
C HIS A 907 -18.02 7.26 15.89
N THR A 908 -16.98 6.57 15.46
CA THR A 908 -16.51 5.30 16.01
C THR A 908 -16.05 5.48 17.45
N GLY A 909 -15.35 6.56 17.79
CA GLY A 909 -14.94 6.88 19.17
C GLY A 909 -16.13 7.14 20.09
N ILE A 910 -17.13 7.89 19.64
CA ILE A 910 -18.38 8.13 20.37
C ILE A 910 -19.17 6.82 20.50
N ALA A 911 -19.32 6.05 19.42
CA ALA A 911 -20.01 4.78 19.43
C ALA A 911 -19.33 3.79 20.39
N LEU A 912 -18.00 3.72 20.38
CA LEU A 912 -17.20 2.92 21.30
C LEU A 912 -17.41 3.40 22.74
N GLY A 913 -17.35 4.72 23.00
CA GLY A 913 -17.58 5.31 24.32
C GLY A 913 -18.97 5.01 24.87
N VAL A 914 -20.02 5.18 24.04
CA VAL A 914 -21.40 4.84 24.40
C VAL A 914 -21.54 3.34 24.67
N THR A 915 -20.93 2.50 23.83
CA THR A 915 -20.95 1.04 24.01
C THR A 915 -20.27 0.64 25.31
N LEU A 916 -19.14 1.27 25.65
CA LEU A 916 -18.43 1.03 26.91
C LEU A 916 -19.26 1.45 28.13
N VAL A 917 -19.96 2.59 28.08
CA VAL A 917 -20.85 3.04 29.17
C VAL A 917 -22.04 2.09 29.34
N VAL A 918 -22.64 1.64 28.24
CA VAL A 918 -23.73 0.66 28.28
C VAL A 918 -23.24 -0.66 28.86
N LEU A 919 -22.09 -1.17 28.42
CA LEU A 919 -21.48 -2.39 28.96
C LEU A 919 -21.17 -2.26 30.46
N ALA A 920 -20.62 -1.12 30.89
CA ALA A 920 -20.37 -0.85 32.31
C ALA A 920 -21.68 -0.84 33.13
N GLY A 921 -22.76 -0.27 32.59
CA GLY A 921 -24.07 -0.29 33.22
C GLY A 921 -24.66 -1.70 33.33
N VAL A 922 -24.56 -2.52 32.28
CA VAL A 922 -25.00 -3.92 32.31
C VAL A 922 -24.18 -4.73 33.31
N LEU A 923 -22.85 -4.55 33.33
CA LEU A 923 -21.97 -5.20 34.31
C LEU A 923 -22.36 -4.82 35.75
N ALA A 924 -22.60 -3.53 36.02
CA ALA A 924 -23.01 -3.08 37.36
C ALA A 924 -24.36 -3.68 37.79
N ILE A 925 -25.33 -3.82 36.87
CA ILE A 925 -26.63 -4.44 37.15
C ILE A 925 -26.47 -5.93 37.43
N LEU A 926 -25.67 -6.65 36.63
CA LEU A 926 -25.42 -8.08 36.82
C LEU A 926 -24.71 -8.33 38.15
N GLN A 927 -23.69 -7.53 38.48
CA GLN A 927 -22.94 -7.64 39.73
C GLN A 927 -23.82 -7.30 40.95
N TYR A 928 -24.76 -6.36 40.81
CA TYR A 928 -25.77 -6.11 41.84
C TYR A 928 -26.71 -7.29 42.03
N ARG A 929 -27.17 -7.94 40.95
CA ARG A 929 -28.05 -9.11 41.03
C ARG A 929 -27.35 -10.32 41.63
N GLU A 930 -26.12 -10.59 41.21
CA GLU A 930 -25.26 -11.64 41.77
C GLU A 930 -25.09 -11.45 43.28
N LYS A 931 -24.78 -10.22 43.72
CA LYS A 931 -24.67 -9.90 45.15
C LYS A 931 -25.97 -10.15 45.94
N VAL A 932 -27.12 -9.87 45.34
CA VAL A 932 -28.44 -10.13 45.96
C VAL A 932 -28.74 -11.63 46.05
N GLU A 933 -28.28 -12.41 45.07
CA GLU A 933 -28.44 -13.87 45.02
C GLU A 933 -27.52 -14.56 46.04
N ASP A 934 -26.26 -14.14 46.14
CA ASP A 934 -25.32 -14.54 47.18
C ASP A 934 -25.85 -14.25 48.60
N ASP A 935 -26.45 -13.07 48.82
CA ASP A 935 -27.05 -12.71 50.11
C ASP A 935 -28.27 -13.58 50.44
N ARG A 936 -28.99 -14.11 49.43
CA ARG A 936 -30.06 -15.09 49.65
C ARG A 936 -29.50 -16.47 49.98
N GLU A 937 -28.50 -16.94 49.25
CA GLU A 937 -27.85 -18.23 49.52
C GLU A 937 -27.22 -18.27 50.91
N ARG A 938 -26.57 -17.18 51.34
CA ARG A 938 -26.04 -17.04 52.71
C ARG A 938 -27.13 -17.15 53.77
N LYS A 939 -28.33 -16.60 53.53
CA LYS A 939 -29.47 -16.73 54.45
C LYS A 939 -30.02 -18.16 54.50
N VAL A 940 -30.04 -18.85 53.35
CA VAL A 940 -30.46 -20.26 53.27
C VAL A 940 -29.46 -21.17 53.98
N GLN A 941 -28.15 -20.96 53.80
CA GLN A 941 -27.10 -21.69 54.52
C GLN A 941 -27.15 -21.42 56.03
N ALA A 942 -27.40 -20.18 56.46
CA ALA A 942 -27.59 -19.85 57.87
C ALA A 942 -28.81 -20.52 58.50
N GLN A 943 -29.88 -20.77 57.71
CA GLN A 943 -31.04 -21.55 58.14
C GLN A 943 -30.77 -23.06 58.17
N ALA A 944 -29.95 -23.58 57.26
CA ALA A 944 -29.53 -24.99 57.26
C ALA A 944 -28.72 -25.34 58.53
N PHE A 945 -27.87 -24.43 59.00
CA PHE A 945 -27.14 -24.60 60.28
C PHE A 945 -28.05 -24.65 61.52
N HIS A 946 -29.28 -24.16 61.45
CA HIS A 946 -30.23 -24.23 62.56
C HIS A 946 -30.98 -25.58 62.64
N TYR A 947 -30.99 -26.36 61.55
CA TYR A 947 -31.63 -27.68 61.51
C TYR A 947 -30.69 -28.83 61.89
N ASP A 948 -29.37 -28.68 61.72
CA ASP A 948 -28.37 -29.66 62.18
C ASP A 948 -28.08 -29.57 63.70
N ALA A 949 -28.64 -28.57 64.39
CA ALA A 949 -28.47 -28.35 65.83
C ALA A 949 -29.72 -28.74 66.68
N LEU A 950 -30.75 -29.31 66.05
CA LEU A 950 -31.95 -29.89 66.67
C LEU A 950 -31.98 -31.39 66.41
#